data_AF-A0A956USY8-F1
#
_entry.id   AF-A0A956USY8-F1
#
_cell.length_a   1.000
_cell.length_b   1.000
_cell.length_c   1.000
_cell.angle_alpha   90.00
_cell.angle_beta   90.00
_cell.angle_gamma   90.00
#
_symmetry.space_group_name_H-M   'P 1'
#
loop_
_entity.id
_entity.type
_entity.pdbx_description
1 polymer ?
#
loop_
_entity_poly.entity_id
_entity_poly.type
_entity_poly.pdbx_seq_one_letter_code
_entity_poly.pdbx_strand_id
1 'polypeptide(L)'
;MPATTLATPRTLKALARPADPVWAVCSAIAVVFIAIAAFLPLWRLELVAPQYPNGLYITAYGYEMTGDITEVNGLNHYVGLRPLEPDGVVELKLFPFGVAGVIAVLLFGAYRFQSRKTRALSVLAAASLPIVMLADLQFWLYTYGHDIDPHAALHLDPFTPKVLGNTRVLNFHSVTTVASGFWLMVAAAALLLAGPPVFRWLRSSWSNTGKVAATGAVVFAVAIAVGSPVIPGAGPSSAAAAESISDALARAAPGDTVRIKGGIHHEQLVIDKPVVLIGEDSPVIDARQAGDVVVIAAEGVTLRGFVIQGSGRGVSAEPAGIRVMAPGATIEDNVLRDVLYGIVLQETGSHTLRNNHVQSVLEFTQERRGNGIYLHNSYDNVLEGNIVKDTKDGILLLFADRNIIRDNTVTQVRYGIHFMYASSNTMTNNVFSHNVNGGVLMYSNGTIFRDNEFAYNRSLASGYGIMFKDVDDVEVSGNYIHHNRIGLALEGAPFTPGAFVKIDRNLVGYNQTAVGLFTTTDITFRENTFVGNLQQIDAVAGNIGQKNRWSEDGRGNYWDDYQGYDADGDGVGDLPYRYAGTYDALVEKNVALRAYDYTPARMALDMAARWFPVYRPEARAFDDHPLMAPTMTLGRSSDGPPSVVVFLVVTALAIVPLGGLMFVAGSARRRWAAC
;
A
#
# COMPACT_ATOMS: atom_id res chain seq x y z
N MET A 1 27.25 -99.87 -24.69
CA MET A 1 26.58 -98.88 -23.83
C MET A 1 27.62 -98.38 -22.83
N PRO A 2 28.12 -97.16 -23.04
CA PRO A 2 27.74 -96.06 -22.15
C PRO A 2 27.29 -94.82 -22.95
N ALA A 3 26.47 -94.01 -22.29
CA ALA A 3 25.78 -92.86 -22.85
C ALA A 3 26.73 -91.67 -23.07
N THR A 4 26.59 -91.08 -24.26
CA THR A 4 27.19 -89.83 -24.71
C THR A 4 26.66 -88.67 -23.86
N THR A 5 27.52 -88.08 -23.06
CA THR A 5 27.27 -86.80 -22.37
C THR A 5 27.18 -85.67 -23.37
N LEU A 6 25.97 -85.19 -23.64
CA LEU A 6 25.71 -83.92 -24.33
C LEU A 6 26.00 -82.76 -23.38
N ALA A 7 26.91 -81.89 -23.81
CA ALA A 7 27.12 -80.58 -23.23
C ALA A 7 25.83 -79.74 -23.32
N THR A 8 25.28 -79.36 -22.17
CA THR A 8 24.23 -78.34 -22.08
C THR A 8 24.83 -76.92 -22.21
N PRO A 9 24.17 -76.00 -22.93
CA PRO A 9 24.71 -74.68 -23.19
C PRO A 9 24.73 -73.82 -21.93
N ARG A 10 25.92 -73.27 -21.62
CA ARG A 10 26.10 -72.08 -20.79
C ARG A 10 25.47 -70.88 -21.49
N THR A 11 24.17 -70.66 -21.36
CA THR A 11 23.53 -69.36 -21.67
C THR A 11 22.16 -69.29 -21.01
N LEU A 12 21.81 -68.12 -20.45
CA LEU A 12 20.49 -67.76 -19.86
C LEU A 12 20.19 -68.14 -18.39
N LYS A 13 21.17 -68.08 -17.48
CA LYS A 13 20.91 -68.00 -16.02
C LYS A 13 21.56 -66.81 -15.33
N ALA A 14 21.68 -65.70 -16.04
CA ALA A 14 22.05 -64.42 -15.45
C ALA A 14 21.13 -63.35 -16.02
N LEU A 15 19.97 -63.06 -15.39
CA LEU A 15 19.23 -61.79 -15.53
C LEU A 15 17.91 -61.70 -14.72
N ALA A 16 17.83 -62.28 -13.52
CA ALA A 16 16.72 -61.95 -12.62
C ALA A 16 17.18 -61.93 -11.17
N ARG A 17 17.85 -60.83 -10.77
CA ARG A 17 17.93 -60.49 -9.34
C ARG A 17 16.57 -59.91 -8.93
N PRO A 18 15.97 -60.36 -7.81
CA PRO A 18 14.72 -59.77 -7.32
C PRO A 18 14.92 -58.27 -7.06
N ALA A 19 13.91 -57.47 -7.44
CA ALA A 19 13.92 -56.03 -7.21
C ALA A 19 13.98 -55.75 -5.70
N ASP A 20 14.92 -54.90 -5.28
CA ASP A 20 15.00 -54.36 -3.93
C ASP A 20 13.83 -53.40 -3.71
N PRO A 21 12.83 -53.79 -2.89
CA PRO A 21 11.61 -53.02 -2.73
C PRO A 21 11.87 -51.69 -2.02
N VAL A 22 12.88 -51.64 -1.13
CA VAL A 22 13.25 -50.43 -0.40
C VAL A 22 13.80 -49.38 -1.36
N TRP A 23 14.65 -49.81 -2.29
CA TRP A 23 15.18 -48.92 -3.34
C TRP A 23 14.07 -48.38 -4.23
N ALA A 24 13.17 -49.25 -4.69
CA ALA A 24 12.06 -48.86 -5.56
C ALA A 24 11.15 -47.81 -4.91
N VAL A 25 10.84 -47.98 -3.61
CA VAL A 25 10.03 -47.01 -2.85
C VAL A 25 10.76 -45.67 -2.68
N CYS A 26 12.03 -45.68 -2.28
CA CYS A 26 12.82 -44.45 -2.16
C CYS A 26 12.90 -43.70 -3.50
N SER A 27 13.03 -44.45 -4.60
CA SER A 27 13.08 -43.89 -5.95
C SER A 27 11.74 -43.30 -6.40
N ALA A 28 10.61 -43.94 -6.07
CA ALA A 28 9.29 -43.40 -6.37
C ALA A 28 9.00 -42.11 -5.59
N ILE A 29 9.36 -42.05 -4.30
CA ILE A 29 9.21 -40.84 -3.48
C ILE A 29 10.12 -39.72 -4.01
N ALA A 30 11.36 -40.05 -4.41
CA ALA A 30 12.27 -39.08 -5.01
C ALA A 30 11.72 -38.49 -6.33
N VAL A 31 11.05 -39.32 -7.15
CA VAL A 31 10.34 -38.84 -8.36
C VAL A 31 9.24 -37.84 -8.00
N VAL A 32 8.45 -38.12 -6.96
CA VAL A 32 7.40 -37.20 -6.49
C VAL A 32 8.00 -35.88 -6.02
N PHE A 33 9.09 -35.91 -5.23
CA PHE A 33 9.76 -34.70 -4.77
C PHE A 33 10.28 -33.85 -5.93
N ILE A 34 10.91 -34.47 -6.93
CA ILE A 34 11.42 -33.77 -8.12
C ILE A 34 10.27 -33.23 -8.98
N ALA A 35 9.18 -33.97 -9.13
CA ALA A 35 8.01 -33.51 -9.87
C ALA A 35 7.35 -32.30 -9.19
N ILE A 36 7.20 -32.31 -7.87
CA ILE A 36 6.68 -31.16 -7.11
C ILE A 36 7.65 -29.99 -7.16
N ALA A 37 8.96 -30.24 -7.05
CA ALA A 37 9.98 -29.20 -7.11
C ALA A 37 9.96 -28.38 -8.40
N ALA A 38 9.52 -28.97 -9.52
CA ALA A 38 9.41 -28.29 -10.81
C ALA A 38 8.41 -27.14 -10.83
N PHE A 39 7.43 -27.13 -9.91
CA PHE A 39 6.38 -26.12 -9.80
C PHE A 39 6.56 -25.20 -8.59
N LEU A 40 7.68 -25.32 -7.87
CA LEU A 40 7.98 -24.52 -6.69
C LEU A 40 9.13 -23.55 -6.97
N PRO A 41 9.21 -22.44 -6.20
CA PRO A 41 10.31 -21.49 -6.36
C PRO A 41 11.65 -22.19 -6.05
N LEU A 42 12.65 -21.93 -6.89
CA LEU A 42 13.98 -22.52 -6.79
C LEU A 42 14.98 -21.57 -6.13
N TRP A 43 14.87 -20.28 -6.44
CA TRP A 43 15.80 -19.26 -5.96
C TRP A 43 15.12 -17.90 -5.79
N ARG A 44 15.61 -17.07 -4.87
CA ARG A 44 15.12 -15.73 -4.58
C ARG A 44 16.27 -14.74 -4.44
N LEU A 45 16.07 -13.55 -4.98
CA LEU A 45 16.90 -12.37 -4.82
C LEU A 45 16.08 -11.28 -4.15
N GLU A 46 16.59 -10.71 -3.07
CA GLU A 46 16.08 -9.52 -2.42
C GLU A 46 17.12 -8.41 -2.58
N LEU A 47 16.70 -7.22 -2.99
CA LEU A 47 17.55 -6.05 -3.22
C LEU A 47 17.05 -4.89 -2.37
N VAL A 48 17.84 -4.49 -1.38
CA VAL A 48 17.49 -3.44 -0.42
C VAL A 48 18.36 -2.19 -0.66
N ALA A 49 17.74 -1.01 -0.68
CA ALA A 49 18.43 0.27 -0.75
C ALA A 49 17.65 1.35 0.02
N PRO A 50 18.27 2.48 0.38
CA PRO A 50 17.58 3.57 1.08
C PRO A 50 16.33 4.09 0.35
N GLN A 51 16.34 4.06 -0.99
CA GLN A 51 15.20 4.44 -1.84
C GLN A 51 14.12 3.35 -1.94
N TYR A 52 14.47 2.11 -1.60
CA TYR A 52 13.59 0.94 -1.58
C TYR A 52 13.62 0.30 -0.18
N PRO A 53 13.08 0.98 0.85
CA PRO A 53 13.19 0.54 2.25
C PRO A 53 12.51 -0.80 2.53
N ASN A 54 11.58 -1.23 1.67
CA ASN A 54 10.90 -2.52 1.76
C ASN A 54 11.56 -3.65 0.94
N GLY A 55 12.65 -3.33 0.21
CA GLY A 55 13.32 -4.24 -0.72
C GLY A 55 12.56 -4.45 -2.05
N LEU A 56 13.30 -4.86 -3.08
CA LEU A 56 12.79 -5.39 -4.35
C LEU A 56 13.06 -6.90 -4.40
N TYR A 57 12.12 -7.70 -4.89
CA TYR A 57 12.19 -9.16 -4.85
C TYR A 57 12.07 -9.77 -6.22
N ILE A 58 12.97 -10.70 -6.56
CA ILE A 58 12.88 -11.54 -7.75
C ILE A 58 12.85 -12.99 -7.30
N THR A 59 11.89 -13.76 -7.80
CA THR A 59 11.75 -15.20 -7.55
C THR A 59 11.88 -15.97 -8.85
N ALA A 60 12.85 -16.86 -8.92
CA ALA A 60 13.09 -17.74 -10.06
C ALA A 60 12.46 -19.12 -9.84
N TYR A 61 11.68 -19.55 -10.82
CA TYR A 61 11.15 -20.89 -10.97
C TYR A 61 11.93 -21.63 -12.06
N GLY A 62 11.66 -22.92 -12.21
CA GLY A 62 12.26 -23.71 -13.28
C GLY A 62 11.83 -23.30 -14.69
N TYR A 63 10.74 -22.55 -14.84
CA TYR A 63 10.14 -22.24 -16.14
C TYR A 63 9.79 -20.76 -16.31
N GLU A 64 9.95 -19.94 -15.26
CA GLU A 64 9.63 -18.52 -15.27
C GLU A 64 10.43 -17.77 -14.20
N MET A 65 10.44 -16.44 -14.30
CA MET A 65 10.91 -15.54 -13.24
C MET A 65 9.81 -14.52 -12.96
N THR A 66 9.58 -14.22 -11.69
CA THR A 66 8.49 -13.32 -11.23
C THR A 66 9.01 -12.36 -10.16
N GLY A 67 8.23 -11.31 -9.85
CA GLY A 67 8.58 -10.30 -8.84
C GLY A 67 8.77 -8.92 -9.47
N ASP A 68 9.59 -8.08 -8.85
CA ASP A 68 9.81 -6.67 -9.20
C ASP A 68 10.81 -6.51 -10.37
N ILE A 69 10.64 -7.31 -11.43
CA ILE A 69 11.55 -7.38 -12.59
C ILE A 69 11.59 -6.04 -13.34
N THR A 70 10.44 -5.38 -13.48
CA THR A 70 10.33 -4.10 -14.20
C THR A 70 11.06 -3.00 -13.46
N GLU A 71 10.92 -2.92 -12.15
CA GLU A 71 11.61 -1.96 -11.28
C GLU A 71 13.12 -2.20 -11.30
N VAL A 72 13.55 -3.45 -11.19
CA VAL A 72 14.97 -3.81 -11.29
C VAL A 72 15.53 -3.48 -12.68
N ASN A 73 14.78 -3.70 -13.76
CA ASN A 73 15.18 -3.32 -15.11
C ASN A 73 15.26 -1.80 -15.31
N GLY A 74 14.35 -1.05 -14.68
CA GLY A 74 14.42 0.41 -14.63
C GLY A 74 15.71 0.90 -13.94
N LEU A 75 16.13 0.24 -12.86
CA LEU A 75 17.42 0.52 -12.21
C LEU A 75 18.62 0.13 -13.09
N ASN A 76 18.56 -1.03 -13.73
CA ASN A 76 19.61 -1.54 -14.60
C ASN A 76 19.94 -0.59 -15.74
N HIS A 77 18.93 0.09 -16.29
CA HIS A 77 19.09 1.10 -17.34
C HIS A 77 20.05 2.23 -16.92
N TYR A 78 20.03 2.66 -15.66
CA TYR A 78 20.89 3.76 -15.19
C TYR A 78 22.35 3.34 -14.96
N VAL A 79 22.58 2.07 -14.61
CA VAL A 79 23.91 1.52 -14.29
C VAL A 79 24.50 0.66 -15.41
N GLY A 80 23.82 0.56 -16.56
CA GLY A 80 24.29 -0.15 -17.74
C GLY A 80 24.18 -1.67 -17.67
N LEU A 81 23.42 -2.23 -16.72
CA LEU A 81 23.20 -3.67 -16.64
C LEU A 81 22.16 -4.10 -17.67
N ARG A 82 22.31 -5.31 -18.22
CA ARG A 82 21.32 -5.85 -19.16
C ARG A 82 19.95 -6.02 -18.51
N PRO A 83 18.86 -5.79 -19.27
CA PRO A 83 17.52 -6.12 -18.79
C PRO A 83 17.38 -7.61 -18.50
N LEU A 84 16.69 -7.91 -17.40
CA LEU A 84 16.19 -9.21 -17.04
C LEU A 84 14.99 -9.53 -17.94
N GLU A 85 15.21 -10.34 -18.97
CA GLU A 85 14.18 -10.80 -19.92
C GLU A 85 13.94 -12.30 -19.74
N PRO A 86 12.90 -12.72 -19.00
CA PRO A 86 12.63 -14.13 -18.73
C PRO A 86 12.49 -14.97 -20.00
N ASP A 87 11.89 -14.42 -21.05
CA ASP A 87 11.66 -15.11 -22.33
C ASP A 87 12.95 -15.37 -23.13
N GLY A 88 14.02 -14.64 -22.82
CA GLY A 88 15.35 -14.78 -23.42
C GLY A 88 16.24 -15.84 -22.77
N VAL A 89 15.88 -16.34 -21.58
CA VAL A 89 16.68 -17.30 -20.82
C VAL A 89 16.42 -18.72 -21.35
N VAL A 90 17.40 -19.30 -22.04
CA VAL A 90 17.32 -20.64 -22.65
C VAL A 90 17.16 -21.72 -21.57
N GLU A 91 17.78 -21.51 -20.41
CA GLU A 91 17.81 -22.42 -19.28
C GLU A 91 16.40 -22.64 -18.69
N LEU A 92 15.56 -21.60 -18.63
CA LEU A 92 14.15 -21.71 -18.21
C LEU A 92 13.34 -22.59 -19.18
N LYS A 93 13.68 -22.57 -20.48
CA LYS A 93 13.02 -23.41 -21.49
C LYS A 93 13.50 -24.86 -21.42
N LEU A 94 14.77 -25.09 -21.06
CA LEU A 94 15.38 -26.43 -21.01
C LEU A 94 15.11 -27.17 -19.70
N PHE A 95 14.91 -26.44 -18.60
CA PHE A 95 14.79 -27.03 -17.26
C PHE A 95 13.64 -28.05 -17.13
N PRO A 96 12.41 -27.83 -17.66
CA PRO A 96 11.36 -28.85 -17.64
C PRO A 96 11.77 -30.17 -18.31
N PHE A 97 12.53 -30.10 -19.41
CA PHE A 97 13.07 -31.28 -20.10
C PHE A 97 14.17 -31.96 -19.27
N GLY A 98 15.02 -31.18 -18.60
CA GLY A 98 16.02 -31.69 -17.66
C GLY A 98 15.38 -32.48 -16.51
N VAL A 99 14.33 -31.92 -15.89
CA VAL A 99 13.54 -32.59 -14.85
C VAL A 99 12.90 -33.88 -15.38
N ALA A 100 12.27 -33.83 -16.54
CA ALA A 100 11.66 -35.01 -17.16
C ALA A 100 12.70 -36.12 -17.45
N GLY A 101 13.89 -35.74 -17.92
CA GLY A 101 15.01 -36.67 -18.14
C GLY A 101 15.47 -37.35 -16.85
N VAL A 102 15.59 -36.60 -15.75
CA VAL A 102 15.95 -37.17 -14.45
C VAL A 102 14.85 -38.08 -13.92
N ILE A 103 13.59 -37.70 -14.03
CA ILE A 103 12.44 -38.56 -13.66
C ILE A 103 12.49 -39.87 -14.45
N ALA A 104 12.76 -39.83 -15.76
CA ALA A 104 12.89 -41.03 -16.58
C ALA A 104 14.04 -41.94 -16.10
N VAL A 105 15.19 -41.38 -15.75
CA VAL A 105 16.33 -42.13 -15.18
C VAL A 105 15.98 -42.77 -13.83
N LEU A 106 15.22 -42.06 -12.97
CA LEU A 106 14.78 -42.59 -11.68
C LEU A 106 13.74 -43.69 -11.83
N LEU A 107 12.76 -43.53 -12.72
CA LEU A 107 11.78 -44.57 -13.04
C LEU A 107 12.44 -45.80 -13.65
N PHE A 108 13.42 -45.61 -14.54
CA PHE A 108 14.21 -46.70 -15.11
C PHE A 108 15.04 -47.44 -14.06
N GLY A 109 15.67 -46.71 -13.14
CA GLY A 109 16.39 -47.26 -11.99
C GLY A 109 15.50 -48.00 -10.99
N ALA A 110 14.22 -47.64 -10.90
CA ALA A 110 13.22 -48.34 -10.09
C ALA A 110 12.70 -49.63 -10.76
N TYR A 111 12.49 -49.61 -12.08
CA TYR A 111 11.68 -50.62 -12.77
C TYR A 111 12.41 -51.95 -13.04
N ARG A 112 13.64 -52.01 -13.57
CA ARG A 112 14.20 -53.34 -13.97
C ARG A 112 15.72 -53.56 -14.03
N PHE A 113 16.56 -52.58 -13.70
CA PHE A 113 18.01 -52.81 -13.62
C PHE A 113 18.51 -52.33 -12.26
N GLN A 114 18.75 -53.27 -11.34
CA GLN A 114 19.26 -52.96 -10.00
C GLN A 114 20.74 -53.26 -9.85
N SER A 115 21.50 -52.99 -10.93
CA SER A 115 22.94 -53.07 -10.87
C SER A 115 23.49 -51.92 -10.01
N ARG A 116 24.67 -52.10 -9.41
CA ARG A 116 25.34 -51.01 -8.68
C ARG A 116 25.51 -49.75 -9.52
N LYS A 117 25.67 -49.93 -10.84
CA LYS A 117 25.83 -48.85 -11.83
C LYS A 117 24.55 -48.03 -12.05
N THR A 118 23.39 -48.67 -12.13
CA THR A 118 22.10 -47.99 -12.36
C THR A 118 21.63 -47.23 -11.13
N ARG A 119 21.85 -47.79 -9.93
CA ARG A 119 21.61 -47.05 -8.68
C ARG A 119 22.53 -45.83 -8.54
N ALA A 120 23.81 -46.00 -8.86
CA ALA A 120 24.76 -44.89 -8.89
C ALA A 120 24.34 -43.82 -9.91
N LEU A 121 23.88 -44.23 -11.10
CA LEU A 121 23.37 -43.31 -12.11
C LEU A 121 22.15 -42.52 -11.63
N SER A 122 21.17 -43.17 -10.97
CA SER A 122 20.00 -42.50 -10.40
C SER A 122 20.38 -41.49 -9.30
N VAL A 123 21.34 -41.83 -8.43
CA VAL A 123 21.84 -40.91 -7.39
C VAL A 123 22.56 -39.73 -8.04
N LEU A 124 23.43 -39.99 -9.03
CA LEU A 124 24.15 -38.94 -9.74
C LEU A 124 23.20 -38.00 -10.49
N ALA A 125 22.18 -38.54 -11.16
CA ALA A 125 21.18 -37.76 -11.89
C ALA A 125 20.33 -36.88 -10.95
N ALA A 126 19.92 -37.40 -9.79
CA ALA A 126 19.19 -36.61 -8.81
C ALA A 126 20.07 -35.54 -8.14
N ALA A 127 21.33 -35.88 -7.81
CA ALA A 127 22.28 -34.96 -7.20
C ALA A 127 22.75 -33.87 -8.18
N SER A 128 22.79 -34.16 -9.48
CA SER A 128 23.23 -33.17 -10.48
C SER A 128 22.26 -32.00 -10.61
N LEU A 129 20.95 -32.19 -10.41
CA LEU A 129 19.97 -31.10 -10.56
C LEU A 129 20.28 -29.87 -9.68
N PRO A 130 20.35 -29.97 -8.33
CA PRO A 130 20.62 -28.80 -7.50
C PRO A 130 22.03 -28.25 -7.71
N ILE A 131 23.02 -29.10 -8.03
CA ILE A 131 24.41 -28.67 -8.25
C ILE A 131 24.53 -27.87 -9.55
N VAL A 132 24.00 -28.41 -10.65
CA VAL A 132 24.02 -27.76 -11.96
C VAL A 132 23.23 -26.47 -11.90
N MET A 133 22.06 -26.47 -11.26
CA MET A 133 21.24 -25.26 -11.09
C MET A 133 22.00 -24.13 -10.39
N LEU A 134 22.69 -24.40 -9.27
CA LEU A 134 23.48 -23.37 -8.59
C LEU A 134 24.70 -22.92 -9.37
N ALA A 135 25.38 -23.85 -10.05
CA ALA A 135 26.53 -23.52 -10.89
C ALA A 135 26.13 -22.63 -12.07
N ASP A 136 25.02 -22.98 -12.71
CA ASP A 136 24.42 -22.24 -13.82
C ASP A 136 23.94 -20.86 -13.37
N LEU A 137 23.21 -20.77 -12.26
CA LEU A 137 22.76 -19.49 -11.71
C LEU A 137 23.93 -18.60 -11.28
N GLN A 138 25.01 -19.18 -10.73
CA GLN A 138 26.23 -18.43 -10.41
C GLN A 138 26.95 -17.92 -11.67
N PHE A 139 26.96 -18.70 -12.74
CA PHE A 139 27.49 -18.27 -14.04
C PHE A 139 26.65 -17.14 -14.64
N TRP A 140 25.34 -17.25 -14.57
CA TRP A 140 24.40 -16.22 -15.01
C TRP A 140 24.57 -14.92 -14.21
N LEU A 141 24.77 -14.99 -12.89
CA LEU A 141 25.07 -13.80 -12.07
C LEU A 141 26.43 -13.18 -12.41
N TYR A 142 27.41 -14.00 -12.77
CA TYR A 142 28.71 -13.51 -13.24
C TYR A 142 28.58 -12.72 -14.53
N THR A 143 27.92 -13.29 -15.54
CA THR A 143 27.70 -12.60 -16.83
C THR A 143 26.89 -11.33 -16.63
N TYR A 144 25.80 -11.40 -15.85
CA TYR A 144 24.96 -10.25 -15.54
C TYR A 144 25.75 -9.06 -14.97
N GLY A 145 26.63 -9.29 -13.99
CA GLY A 145 27.42 -8.20 -13.38
C GLY A 145 28.72 -7.81 -14.09
N HIS A 146 29.08 -8.49 -15.19
CA HIS A 146 30.27 -8.20 -16.01
C HIS A 146 29.94 -7.64 -17.40
N ASP A 147 28.66 -7.68 -17.79
CA ASP A 147 28.14 -7.20 -19.06
C ASP A 147 27.52 -5.81 -18.87
N ILE A 148 28.38 -4.84 -18.54
CA ILE A 148 28.00 -3.46 -18.22
C ILE A 148 28.26 -2.55 -19.42
N ASP A 149 27.26 -1.77 -19.83
CA ASP A 149 27.38 -0.79 -20.91
C ASP A 149 28.34 0.35 -20.52
N PRO A 150 29.45 0.56 -21.26
CA PRO A 150 30.41 1.64 -20.97
C PRO A 150 29.83 3.05 -21.19
N HIS A 151 28.64 3.19 -21.78
CA HIS A 151 27.96 4.46 -22.03
C HIS A 151 26.85 4.78 -21.02
N ALA A 152 26.72 3.98 -19.95
CA ALA A 152 25.69 4.20 -18.94
C ALA A 152 25.85 5.50 -18.14
N ALA A 153 24.73 6.03 -17.65
CA ALA A 153 24.69 7.29 -16.89
C ALA A 153 25.50 7.21 -15.58
N LEU A 154 25.53 6.05 -14.94
CA LEU A 154 26.34 5.76 -13.75
C LEU A 154 27.33 4.64 -14.06
N HIS A 155 28.61 4.91 -13.84
CA HIS A 155 29.67 3.93 -14.08
C HIS A 155 29.84 3.03 -12.87
N LEU A 156 29.82 1.72 -13.11
CA LEU A 156 29.96 0.68 -12.09
C LEU A 156 31.10 -0.27 -12.48
N ASP A 157 31.97 -0.58 -11.52
CA ASP A 157 33.01 -1.60 -11.72
C ASP A 157 32.36 -2.98 -11.86
N PRO A 158 32.88 -3.86 -12.75
CA PRO A 158 32.38 -5.23 -12.88
C PRO A 158 32.35 -5.97 -11.54
N PHE A 159 31.25 -6.67 -11.28
CA PHE A 159 31.04 -7.38 -10.03
C PHE A 159 30.31 -8.71 -10.25
N THR A 160 30.35 -9.61 -9.28
CA THR A 160 29.61 -10.86 -9.33
C THR A 160 28.75 -11.01 -8.08
N PRO A 161 27.41 -10.94 -8.21
CA PRO A 161 26.52 -11.35 -7.14
C PRO A 161 26.77 -12.81 -6.75
N LYS A 162 26.72 -13.08 -5.45
CA LYS A 162 26.75 -14.45 -4.95
C LYS A 162 25.41 -15.13 -5.24
N VAL A 163 25.46 -16.38 -5.69
CA VAL A 163 24.29 -17.26 -5.83
C VAL A 163 23.61 -17.54 -4.48
N LEU A 164 24.38 -17.47 -3.38
CA LEU A 164 23.90 -17.63 -2.02
C LEU A 164 24.57 -16.60 -1.10
N GLY A 165 23.74 -15.85 -0.37
CA GLY A 165 24.17 -14.89 0.65
C GLY A 165 24.17 -13.45 0.16
N ASN A 166 24.95 -12.60 0.86
CA ASN A 166 24.85 -11.15 0.70
C ASN A 166 25.91 -10.62 -0.26
N THR A 167 25.50 -9.72 -1.17
CA THR A 167 26.41 -8.94 -2.02
C THR A 167 26.04 -7.46 -1.91
N ARG A 168 27.03 -6.61 -1.66
CA ARG A 168 26.84 -5.14 -1.60
C ARG A 168 27.45 -4.50 -2.83
N VAL A 169 26.68 -3.62 -3.46
CA VAL A 169 27.08 -2.89 -4.67
C VAL A 169 26.59 -1.46 -4.51
N LEU A 170 27.51 -0.50 -4.37
CA LEU A 170 27.17 0.89 -4.02
C LEU A 170 26.27 0.97 -2.75
N ASN A 171 25.09 1.59 -2.88
CA ASN A 171 24.07 1.73 -1.84
C ASN A 171 23.05 0.58 -1.83
N PHE A 172 23.22 -0.42 -2.69
CA PHE A 172 22.36 -1.59 -2.76
C PHE A 172 22.96 -2.76 -1.98
N HIS A 173 22.12 -3.43 -1.22
CA HIS A 173 22.38 -4.68 -0.53
C HIS A 173 21.50 -5.76 -1.13
N SER A 174 22.11 -6.72 -1.82
CA SER A 174 21.41 -7.89 -2.33
C SER A 174 21.57 -9.09 -1.40
N VAL A 175 20.51 -9.85 -1.18
CA VAL A 175 20.45 -11.08 -0.41
C VAL A 175 19.86 -12.17 -1.31
N THR A 176 20.63 -13.22 -1.57
CA THR A 176 20.20 -14.32 -2.44
C THR A 176 20.05 -15.61 -1.65
N THR A 177 18.95 -16.33 -1.87
CA THR A 177 18.61 -17.55 -1.13
C THR A 177 18.00 -18.61 -2.03
N VAL A 178 18.20 -19.88 -1.66
CA VAL A 178 17.49 -21.02 -2.27
C VAL A 178 16.13 -21.22 -1.63
N ALA A 179 15.16 -21.64 -2.44
CA ALA A 179 13.76 -21.78 -2.04
C ALA A 179 13.31 -23.25 -1.96
N SER A 180 12.01 -23.48 -1.74
CA SER A 180 11.45 -24.79 -1.39
C SER A 180 11.66 -25.86 -2.48
N GLY A 181 11.58 -25.50 -3.76
CA GLY A 181 11.81 -26.44 -4.85
C GLY A 181 13.26 -26.97 -4.87
N PHE A 182 14.24 -26.10 -4.61
CA PHE A 182 15.64 -26.52 -4.47
C PHE A 182 15.84 -27.51 -3.33
N TRP A 183 15.27 -27.22 -2.15
CA TRP A 183 15.39 -28.12 -1.00
C TRP A 183 14.71 -29.47 -1.23
N LEU A 184 13.63 -29.54 -2.00
CA LEU A 184 13.03 -30.81 -2.40
C LEU A 184 13.94 -31.63 -3.35
N MET A 185 14.69 -30.98 -4.24
CA MET A 185 15.67 -31.70 -5.07
C MET A 185 16.81 -32.26 -4.22
N VAL A 186 17.31 -31.47 -3.26
CA VAL A 186 18.31 -31.94 -2.29
C VAL A 186 17.76 -33.12 -1.47
N ALA A 187 16.51 -33.03 -1.01
CA ALA A 187 15.84 -34.11 -0.27
C ALA A 187 15.69 -35.38 -1.13
N ALA A 188 15.36 -35.26 -2.42
CA ALA A 188 15.29 -36.38 -3.35
C ALA A 188 16.65 -37.09 -3.52
N ALA A 189 17.72 -36.32 -3.70
CA ALA A 189 19.08 -36.85 -3.80
C ALA A 189 19.54 -37.52 -2.49
N ALA A 190 19.27 -36.88 -1.35
CA ALA A 190 19.58 -37.43 -0.02
C ALA A 190 18.79 -38.72 0.26
N LEU A 191 17.52 -38.78 -0.14
CA LEU A 191 16.67 -39.96 0.00
C LEU A 191 17.22 -41.15 -0.80
N LEU A 192 17.71 -40.93 -2.02
CA LEU A 192 18.32 -41.99 -2.82
C LEU A 192 19.67 -42.46 -2.26
N LEU A 193 20.47 -41.54 -1.71
CA LEU A 193 21.79 -41.85 -1.14
C LEU A 193 21.69 -42.56 0.21
N ALA A 194 20.88 -42.03 1.13
CA ALA A 194 20.83 -42.44 2.54
C ALA A 194 19.55 -43.18 2.93
N GLY A 195 18.45 -43.05 2.18
CA GLY A 195 17.17 -43.69 2.50
C GLY A 195 17.24 -45.22 2.58
N PRO A 196 17.77 -45.92 1.56
CA PRO A 196 17.90 -47.38 1.60
C PRO A 196 18.73 -47.95 2.77
N PRO A 197 19.94 -47.44 3.09
CA PRO A 197 20.68 -47.92 4.26
C PRO A 197 19.99 -47.55 5.58
N VAL A 198 19.41 -46.34 5.71
CA VAL A 198 18.69 -45.92 6.93
C VAL A 198 17.44 -46.77 7.15
N PHE A 199 16.63 -47.03 6.13
CA PHE A 199 15.43 -47.86 6.24
C PHE A 199 15.78 -49.30 6.61
N ARG A 200 16.87 -49.85 6.06
CA ARG A 200 17.34 -51.19 6.44
C ARG A 200 17.86 -51.22 7.87
N TRP A 201 18.58 -50.19 8.31
CA TRP A 201 19.02 -50.05 9.70
C TRP A 201 17.85 -49.90 10.67
N LEU A 202 16.83 -49.10 10.33
CA LEU A 202 15.61 -48.98 11.13
C LEU A 202 14.86 -50.32 11.21
N ARG A 203 14.72 -51.03 10.09
CA ARG A 203 14.10 -52.35 10.05
C ARG A 203 14.87 -53.40 10.86
N SER A 204 16.20 -53.41 10.78
CA SER A 204 17.03 -54.35 11.55
C SER A 204 17.09 -53.98 13.04
N SER A 205 17.02 -52.69 13.36
CA SER A 205 16.89 -52.21 14.73
C SER A 205 15.53 -52.60 15.32
N TRP A 206 14.45 -52.48 14.55
CA TRP A 206 13.10 -52.94 14.90
C TRP A 206 13.03 -54.46 15.12
N SER A 207 13.66 -55.27 14.26
CA SER A 207 13.61 -56.73 14.39
C SER A 207 14.44 -57.28 15.55
N ASN A 208 15.48 -56.56 15.99
CA ASN A 208 16.41 -57.05 17.01
C ASN A 208 16.11 -56.58 18.45
N THR A 209 15.21 -55.62 18.68
CA THR A 209 15.04 -55.06 20.04
C THR A 209 13.63 -55.15 20.64
N GLY A 210 12.57 -55.40 19.87
CA GLY A 210 11.23 -55.69 20.40
C GLY A 210 10.63 -54.68 21.40
N LYS A 211 11.26 -53.51 21.59
CA LYS A 211 10.84 -52.45 22.51
C LYS A 211 11.12 -51.10 21.87
N VAL A 212 10.09 -50.26 21.91
CA VAL A 212 10.08 -48.89 21.42
C VAL A 212 11.18 -48.09 22.14
N ALA A 213 12.28 -47.82 21.44
CA ALA A 213 13.26 -46.83 21.87
C ALA A 213 13.43 -45.81 20.75
N ALA A 214 13.14 -44.56 21.09
CA ALA A 214 13.31 -43.34 20.30
C ALA A 214 12.29 -43.06 19.20
N THR A 215 11.08 -42.73 19.64
CA THR A 215 10.12 -41.80 19.01
C THR A 215 10.72 -40.38 18.88
N GLY A 216 11.87 -40.21 18.21
CA GLY A 216 12.60 -38.94 18.20
C GLY A 216 13.28 -38.52 16.89
N ALA A 217 13.46 -39.40 15.90
CA ALA A 217 14.26 -39.07 14.71
C ALA A 217 13.52 -39.05 13.37
N VAL A 218 12.26 -39.49 13.31
CA VAL A 218 11.46 -39.48 12.05
C VAL A 218 10.39 -38.38 12.06
N VAL A 219 9.99 -37.88 13.24
CA VAL A 219 9.04 -36.76 13.36
C VAL A 219 9.71 -35.40 13.13
N PHE A 220 11.04 -35.29 13.27
CA PHE A 220 11.76 -34.02 13.08
C PHE A 220 12.02 -33.66 11.59
N ALA A 221 11.87 -34.62 10.66
CA ALA A 221 12.09 -34.37 9.22
C ALA A 221 10.81 -34.10 8.41
N VAL A 222 9.63 -34.32 9.00
CA VAL A 222 8.32 -34.03 8.37
C VAL A 222 7.63 -32.82 9.01
N ALA A 223 8.04 -32.43 10.23
CA ALA A 223 7.45 -31.31 10.98
C ALA A 223 8.01 -29.90 10.64
N ILE A 224 8.90 -29.75 9.66
CA ILE A 224 9.41 -28.43 9.20
C ILE A 224 8.85 -28.04 7.80
N ALA A 225 7.86 -28.76 7.27
CA ALA A 225 7.32 -28.48 5.94
C ALA A 225 5.80 -28.21 5.85
N VAL A 226 5.06 -28.18 6.96
CA VAL A 226 3.62 -27.83 6.92
C VAL A 226 3.25 -26.93 8.09
N GLY A 227 3.70 -25.69 8.03
CA GLY A 227 3.09 -24.57 8.73
C GLY A 227 2.05 -23.94 7.83
N SER A 228 0.86 -24.54 7.76
CA SER A 228 -0.38 -23.86 7.34
C SER A 228 -1.56 -24.57 7.98
N PRO A 229 -2.52 -23.83 8.57
CA PRO A 229 -3.66 -24.43 9.23
C PRO A 229 -4.58 -25.07 8.19
N VAL A 230 -4.79 -26.38 8.31
CA VAL A 230 -5.83 -27.09 7.57
C VAL A 230 -7.18 -26.72 8.20
N ILE A 231 -7.97 -25.96 7.45
CA ILE A 231 -9.42 -25.84 7.66
C ILE A 231 -10.02 -27.23 7.37
N PRO A 232 -10.85 -27.81 8.25
CA PRO A 232 -11.43 -29.12 8.00
C PRO A 232 -12.41 -29.06 6.81
N GLY A 233 -12.09 -29.81 5.76
CA GLY A 233 -12.98 -30.04 4.63
C GLY A 233 -14.23 -30.79 5.08
N ALA A 234 -15.38 -30.14 4.90
CA ALA A 234 -16.67 -30.80 4.87
C ALA A 234 -16.68 -31.82 3.72
N GLY A 235 -17.23 -33.02 3.97
CA GLY A 235 -17.47 -34.02 2.93
C GLY A 235 -18.40 -33.50 1.83
N PRO A 236 -18.50 -34.19 0.68
CA PRO A 236 -19.45 -33.82 -0.36
C PRO A 236 -20.86 -34.09 0.17
N SER A 237 -21.45 -33.09 0.79
CA SER A 237 -22.89 -32.93 0.84
C SER A 237 -23.33 -32.54 -0.57
N SER A 238 -24.17 -33.36 -1.19
CA SER A 238 -24.93 -32.95 -2.36
C SER A 238 -25.93 -31.86 -1.93
N ALA A 239 -25.43 -30.65 -1.72
CA ALA A 239 -26.26 -29.46 -1.85
C ALA A 239 -26.52 -29.33 -3.35
N ALA A 240 -27.79 -29.25 -3.75
CA ALA A 240 -28.14 -28.83 -5.10
C ALA A 240 -27.30 -27.60 -5.44
N ALA A 241 -26.55 -27.65 -6.55
CA ALA A 241 -25.70 -26.55 -6.97
C ALA A 241 -26.56 -25.28 -6.99
N ALA A 242 -26.24 -24.33 -6.11
CA ALA A 242 -26.85 -23.02 -6.17
C ALA A 242 -26.56 -22.49 -7.58
N GLU A 243 -27.60 -22.02 -8.24
CA GLU A 243 -27.51 -21.46 -9.57
C GLU A 243 -26.45 -20.35 -9.62
N SER A 244 -25.60 -20.37 -10.65
CA SER A 244 -24.59 -19.32 -10.84
C SER A 244 -25.24 -18.00 -11.23
N ILE A 245 -24.63 -16.88 -10.85
CA ILE A 245 -25.12 -15.55 -11.24
C ILE A 245 -25.02 -15.40 -12.76
N SER A 246 -23.96 -15.92 -13.37
CA SER A 246 -23.78 -15.94 -14.81
C SER A 246 -24.92 -16.66 -15.54
N ASP A 247 -25.40 -17.80 -15.05
CA ASP A 247 -26.54 -18.50 -15.65
C ASP A 247 -27.85 -17.71 -15.52
N ALA A 248 -28.04 -17.03 -14.38
CA ALA A 248 -29.20 -16.16 -14.17
C ALA A 248 -29.19 -14.96 -15.14
N LEU A 249 -28.04 -14.33 -15.33
CA LEU A 249 -27.85 -13.25 -16.31
C LEU A 249 -28.01 -13.74 -17.76
N ALA A 250 -27.57 -14.95 -18.08
CA ALA A 250 -27.70 -15.51 -19.42
C ALA A 250 -29.17 -15.65 -19.83
N ARG A 251 -30.05 -16.05 -18.90
CA ARG A 251 -31.49 -16.20 -19.15
C ARG A 251 -32.29 -14.90 -19.09
N ALA A 252 -31.76 -13.89 -18.41
CA ALA A 252 -32.39 -12.57 -18.35
C ALA A 252 -32.41 -11.89 -19.73
N ALA A 253 -33.55 -11.29 -20.07
CA ALA A 253 -33.68 -10.39 -21.19
C ALA A 253 -33.07 -9.01 -20.84
N PRO A 254 -32.62 -8.23 -21.83
CA PRO A 254 -32.23 -6.84 -21.62
C PRO A 254 -33.34 -6.03 -20.93
N GLY A 255 -33.00 -5.33 -19.85
CA GLY A 255 -33.92 -4.57 -19.00
C GLY A 255 -34.50 -5.34 -17.82
N ASP A 256 -34.28 -6.66 -17.74
CA ASP A 256 -34.80 -7.46 -16.64
C ASP A 256 -34.14 -7.13 -15.30
N THR A 257 -34.88 -7.39 -14.23
CA THR A 257 -34.35 -7.40 -12.86
C THR A 257 -34.00 -8.83 -12.45
N VAL A 258 -32.73 -9.07 -12.14
CA VAL A 258 -32.21 -10.35 -11.65
C VAL A 258 -31.96 -10.24 -10.15
N ARG A 259 -32.60 -11.09 -9.36
CA ARG A 259 -32.46 -11.12 -7.89
C ARG A 259 -31.65 -12.34 -7.47
N ILE A 260 -30.55 -12.11 -6.78
CA ILE A 260 -29.64 -13.15 -6.28
C ILE A 260 -29.80 -13.24 -4.76
N LYS A 261 -30.10 -14.44 -4.27
CA LYS A 261 -30.21 -14.72 -2.82
C LYS A 261 -28.83 -14.87 -2.20
N GLY A 262 -28.73 -14.59 -0.89
CA GLY A 262 -27.51 -14.73 -0.12
C GLY A 262 -26.83 -16.09 -0.28
N GLY A 263 -25.51 -16.08 -0.34
CA GLY A 263 -24.67 -17.22 -0.69
C GLY A 263 -23.28 -16.76 -1.11
N ILE A 264 -22.36 -17.69 -1.36
CA ILE A 264 -21.05 -17.39 -1.92
C ILE A 264 -21.00 -17.94 -3.34
N HIS A 265 -20.76 -17.04 -4.30
CA HIS A 265 -20.70 -17.31 -5.72
C HIS A 265 -19.24 -17.16 -6.17
N HIS A 266 -18.63 -18.28 -6.54
CA HIS A 266 -17.23 -18.33 -6.97
C HIS A 266 -17.11 -18.14 -8.48
N GLU A 267 -17.21 -16.91 -8.93
CA GLU A 267 -17.20 -16.55 -10.35
C GLU A 267 -16.63 -15.14 -10.58
N GLN A 268 -16.16 -14.89 -11.80
CA GLN A 268 -15.88 -13.55 -12.31
C GLN A 268 -17.05 -13.16 -13.20
N LEU A 269 -17.66 -12.02 -12.93
CA LEU A 269 -18.89 -11.62 -13.57
C LEU A 269 -18.62 -10.64 -14.71
N VAL A 270 -19.20 -10.90 -15.89
CA VAL A 270 -19.25 -9.93 -16.97
C VAL A 270 -20.72 -9.64 -17.27
N ILE A 271 -21.13 -8.38 -17.10
CA ILE A 271 -22.49 -7.91 -17.37
C ILE A 271 -22.46 -7.16 -18.71
N ASP A 272 -22.83 -7.86 -19.77
CA ASP A 272 -22.75 -7.44 -21.17
C ASP A 272 -24.12 -7.06 -21.78
N LYS A 273 -25.15 -7.00 -20.96
CA LYS A 273 -26.51 -6.57 -21.32
C LYS A 273 -27.07 -5.63 -20.24
N PRO A 274 -27.94 -4.66 -20.58
CA PRO A 274 -28.55 -3.78 -19.60
C PRO A 274 -29.45 -4.60 -18.68
N VAL A 275 -29.20 -4.59 -17.37
CA VAL A 275 -29.99 -5.32 -16.36
C VAL A 275 -29.92 -4.62 -15.00
N VAL A 276 -30.89 -4.94 -14.15
CA VAL A 276 -30.87 -4.56 -12.73
C VAL A 276 -30.54 -5.79 -11.90
N LEU A 277 -29.30 -5.89 -11.40
CA LEU A 277 -28.82 -6.99 -10.58
C LEU A 277 -28.87 -6.63 -9.10
N ILE A 278 -29.71 -7.33 -8.34
CA ILE A 278 -29.98 -7.05 -6.92
C ILE A 278 -29.59 -8.25 -6.06
N GLY A 279 -28.73 -8.03 -5.08
CA GLY A 279 -28.41 -8.97 -4.01
C GLY A 279 -29.39 -8.86 -2.85
N GLU A 280 -29.98 -9.97 -2.46
CA GLU A 280 -30.86 -10.10 -1.30
C GLU A 280 -30.12 -10.89 -0.22
N ASP A 281 -30.00 -10.33 0.99
CA ASP A 281 -29.21 -10.90 2.09
C ASP A 281 -27.69 -10.94 1.79
N SER A 282 -27.17 -9.93 1.09
CA SER A 282 -25.74 -9.69 0.84
C SER A 282 -24.98 -10.88 0.24
N PRO A 283 -25.38 -11.40 -0.94
CA PRO A 283 -24.61 -12.43 -1.65
C PRO A 283 -23.18 -11.97 -1.94
N VAL A 284 -22.25 -12.92 -1.87
CA VAL A 284 -20.82 -12.70 -2.09
C VAL A 284 -20.45 -13.13 -3.51
N ILE A 285 -19.84 -12.23 -4.28
CA ILE A 285 -19.15 -12.55 -5.53
C ILE A 285 -17.65 -12.62 -5.22
N ASP A 286 -17.05 -13.78 -5.42
CA ASP A 286 -15.64 -14.05 -5.09
C ASP A 286 -14.87 -14.57 -6.30
N ALA A 287 -13.97 -13.74 -6.83
CA ALA A 287 -13.14 -14.09 -7.98
C ALA A 287 -11.89 -14.92 -7.63
N ARG A 288 -11.71 -15.33 -6.37
CA ARG A 288 -10.65 -16.23 -5.89
C ARG A 288 -9.24 -15.77 -6.27
N GLN A 289 -9.00 -14.48 -6.07
CA GLN A 289 -7.74 -13.79 -6.34
C GLN A 289 -7.33 -13.76 -7.81
N ALA A 290 -8.30 -13.73 -8.72
CA ALA A 290 -8.05 -13.68 -10.15
C ALA A 290 -8.83 -12.55 -10.81
N GLY A 291 -8.17 -11.77 -11.67
CA GLY A 291 -8.79 -10.76 -12.53
C GLY A 291 -9.64 -9.72 -11.81
N ASP A 292 -10.53 -9.08 -12.57
CA ASP A 292 -11.60 -8.26 -12.02
C ASP A 292 -12.71 -9.16 -11.44
N VAL A 293 -13.39 -8.72 -10.38
CA VAL A 293 -14.51 -9.49 -9.81
C VAL A 293 -15.79 -9.29 -10.62
N VAL A 294 -16.11 -8.04 -10.94
CA VAL A 294 -17.26 -7.67 -11.78
C VAL A 294 -16.83 -6.69 -12.87
N VAL A 295 -17.17 -6.98 -14.11
CA VAL A 295 -16.99 -6.10 -15.27
C VAL A 295 -18.37 -5.72 -15.81
N ILE A 296 -18.68 -4.43 -15.78
CA ILE A 296 -19.89 -3.84 -16.37
C ILE A 296 -19.54 -3.33 -17.76
N ALA A 297 -19.96 -4.08 -18.77
CA ALA A 297 -19.69 -3.83 -20.19
C ALA A 297 -20.92 -3.32 -20.97
N ALA A 298 -22.11 -3.33 -20.36
CA ALA A 298 -23.33 -2.76 -20.94
C ALA A 298 -23.77 -1.47 -20.26
N GLU A 299 -24.47 -0.64 -21.01
CA GLU A 299 -25.04 0.61 -20.54
C GLU A 299 -26.17 0.38 -19.52
N GLY A 300 -26.38 1.34 -18.63
CA GLY A 300 -27.57 1.39 -17.76
C GLY A 300 -27.68 0.23 -16.75
N VAL A 301 -26.59 -0.50 -16.49
CA VAL A 301 -26.57 -1.60 -15.52
C VAL A 301 -26.70 -1.07 -14.10
N THR A 302 -27.57 -1.69 -13.30
CA THR A 302 -27.63 -1.47 -11.86
C THR A 302 -27.05 -2.67 -11.12
N LEU A 303 -26.11 -2.44 -10.19
CA LEU A 303 -25.53 -3.45 -9.31
C LEU A 303 -25.72 -3.01 -7.86
N ARG A 304 -26.56 -3.75 -7.11
CA ARG A 304 -26.95 -3.35 -5.75
C ARG A 304 -26.88 -4.49 -4.73
N GLY A 305 -26.35 -4.21 -3.54
CA GLY A 305 -26.51 -5.08 -2.37
C GLY A 305 -25.60 -6.30 -2.32
N PHE A 306 -24.45 -6.27 -3.00
CA PHE A 306 -23.49 -7.38 -3.04
C PHE A 306 -22.29 -7.15 -2.12
N VAL A 307 -21.70 -8.26 -1.66
CA VAL A 307 -20.31 -8.28 -1.19
C VAL A 307 -19.43 -8.71 -2.36
N ILE A 308 -18.39 -7.95 -2.66
CA ILE A 308 -17.51 -8.19 -3.81
C ILE A 308 -16.08 -8.34 -3.29
N GLN A 309 -15.43 -9.46 -3.60
CA GLN A 309 -14.14 -9.80 -3.02
C GLN A 309 -13.26 -10.67 -3.92
N GLY A 310 -11.99 -10.78 -3.53
CA GLY A 310 -11.07 -11.73 -4.12
C GLY A 310 -10.64 -11.35 -5.53
N SER A 311 -10.40 -10.06 -5.80
CA SER A 311 -9.80 -9.63 -7.07
C SER A 311 -8.36 -10.15 -7.19
N GLY A 312 -7.80 -10.10 -8.41
CA GLY A 312 -6.39 -10.35 -8.65
C GLY A 312 -5.44 -9.56 -7.74
N ARG A 313 -4.21 -10.06 -7.57
CA ARG A 313 -3.15 -9.44 -6.73
C ARG A 313 -2.03 -8.77 -7.52
N GLY A 314 -1.99 -8.96 -8.84
CA GLY A 314 -0.96 -8.41 -9.70
C GLY A 314 -1.17 -6.91 -9.90
N VAL A 315 -0.30 -6.08 -9.33
CA VAL A 315 -0.42 -4.61 -9.40
C VAL A 315 -0.44 -4.11 -10.84
N SER A 316 0.39 -4.66 -11.72
CA SER A 316 0.47 -4.27 -13.14
C SER A 316 -0.80 -4.53 -13.94
N ALA A 317 -1.63 -5.48 -13.52
CA ALA A 317 -2.89 -5.80 -14.20
C ALA A 317 -4.06 -4.93 -13.69
N GLU A 318 -3.83 -4.15 -12.62
CA GLU A 318 -4.82 -3.29 -11.97
C GLU A 318 -6.21 -3.93 -11.74
N PRO A 319 -6.30 -5.17 -11.22
CA PRO A 319 -7.56 -5.86 -11.02
C PRO A 319 -8.49 -5.10 -10.05
N ALA A 320 -9.74 -4.97 -10.45
CA ALA A 320 -10.77 -4.22 -9.76
C ALA A 320 -11.81 -5.13 -9.10
N GLY A 321 -12.43 -4.65 -8.02
CA GLY A 321 -13.67 -5.22 -7.51
C GLY A 321 -14.80 -5.01 -8.52
N ILE A 322 -14.97 -3.77 -9.00
CA ILE A 322 -15.91 -3.44 -10.07
C ILE A 322 -15.20 -2.59 -11.11
N ARG A 323 -15.14 -3.04 -12.36
CA ARG A 323 -14.73 -2.24 -13.51
C ARG A 323 -15.94 -1.88 -14.35
N VAL A 324 -16.08 -0.60 -14.70
CA VAL A 324 -17.15 -0.07 -15.53
C VAL A 324 -16.56 0.47 -16.82
N MET A 325 -17.07 -0.02 -17.95
CA MET A 325 -16.59 0.32 -19.29
C MET A 325 -17.70 0.87 -20.20
N ALA A 326 -18.94 0.92 -19.72
CA ALA A 326 -20.11 1.38 -20.46
C ALA A 326 -20.95 2.35 -19.61
N PRO A 327 -21.58 3.37 -20.20
CA PRO A 327 -22.11 4.54 -19.50
C PRO A 327 -23.37 4.23 -18.68
N GLY A 328 -23.71 5.12 -17.75
CA GLY A 328 -25.00 5.09 -17.07
C GLY A 328 -25.16 4.01 -15.99
N ALA A 329 -24.08 3.37 -15.56
CA ALA A 329 -24.13 2.38 -14.48
C ALA A 329 -24.54 3.01 -13.13
N THR A 330 -25.37 2.30 -12.37
CA THR A 330 -25.70 2.59 -10.97
C THR A 330 -25.12 1.51 -10.07
N ILE A 331 -24.19 1.87 -9.19
CA ILE A 331 -23.50 0.96 -8.27
C ILE A 331 -23.82 1.43 -6.87
N GLU A 332 -24.63 0.66 -6.13
CA GLU A 332 -25.07 1.12 -4.82
C GLU A 332 -25.21 0.05 -3.74
N ASP A 333 -25.04 0.47 -2.48
CA ASP A 333 -25.18 -0.38 -1.31
C ASP A 333 -24.31 -1.67 -1.38
N ASN A 334 -23.16 -1.62 -2.05
CA ASN A 334 -22.23 -2.75 -2.15
C ASN A 334 -21.09 -2.63 -1.14
N VAL A 335 -20.57 -3.78 -0.72
CA VAL A 335 -19.39 -3.88 0.15
C VAL A 335 -18.25 -4.55 -0.62
N LEU A 336 -17.26 -3.76 -1.00
CA LEU A 336 -16.03 -4.23 -1.63
C LEU A 336 -14.97 -4.43 -0.54
N ARG A 337 -14.46 -5.65 -0.43
CA ARG A 337 -13.40 -5.99 0.53
C ARG A 337 -12.42 -6.97 -0.11
N ASP A 338 -11.16 -6.93 0.30
CA ASP A 338 -10.14 -7.80 -0.29
C ASP A 338 -10.06 -7.67 -1.83
N VAL A 339 -10.10 -6.43 -2.31
CA VAL A 339 -9.95 -6.08 -3.72
C VAL A 339 -8.77 -5.13 -3.90
N LEU A 340 -7.99 -5.27 -4.96
CA LEU A 340 -6.80 -4.45 -5.16
C LEU A 340 -7.20 -3.02 -5.50
N TYR A 341 -7.93 -2.83 -6.60
CA TYR A 341 -8.65 -1.60 -6.91
C TYR A 341 -10.13 -1.79 -6.56
N GLY A 342 -10.80 -0.77 -6.03
CA GLY A 342 -12.20 -0.89 -5.63
C GLY A 342 -13.14 -0.78 -6.83
N ILE A 343 -13.64 0.43 -7.09
CA ILE A 343 -14.52 0.75 -8.22
C ILE A 343 -13.72 1.56 -9.24
N VAL A 344 -13.61 1.06 -10.47
CA VAL A 344 -12.88 1.72 -11.55
C VAL A 344 -13.85 2.10 -12.66
N LEU A 345 -13.96 3.39 -12.95
CA LEU A 345 -14.67 3.92 -14.12
C LEU A 345 -13.62 4.18 -15.21
N GLN A 346 -13.70 3.45 -16.31
CA GLN A 346 -12.70 3.49 -17.37
C GLN A 346 -13.32 4.00 -18.66
N GLU A 347 -12.93 5.22 -19.07
CA GLU A 347 -13.29 5.82 -20.36
C GLU A 347 -14.81 5.93 -20.57
N THR A 348 -15.53 6.30 -19.51
CA THR A 348 -17.00 6.25 -19.47
C THR A 348 -17.59 7.32 -18.55
N GLY A 349 -18.92 7.51 -18.52
CA GLY A 349 -19.54 8.59 -17.75
C GLY A 349 -21.01 8.42 -17.43
N SER A 350 -21.57 9.43 -16.76
CA SER A 350 -22.96 9.45 -16.29
C SER A 350 -23.30 8.37 -15.25
N HIS A 351 -22.34 8.02 -14.39
CA HIS A 351 -22.50 6.99 -13.36
C HIS A 351 -23.06 7.53 -12.04
N THR A 352 -23.72 6.66 -11.30
CA THR A 352 -24.08 6.91 -9.90
C THR A 352 -23.43 5.86 -9.00
N LEU A 353 -22.54 6.28 -8.12
CA LEU A 353 -21.87 5.44 -7.12
C LEU A 353 -22.37 5.88 -5.74
N ARG A 354 -23.24 5.09 -5.12
CA ARG A 354 -23.93 5.49 -3.89
C ARG A 354 -23.78 4.50 -2.75
N ASN A 355 -23.47 4.96 -1.53
CA ASN A 355 -23.46 4.13 -0.32
C ASN A 355 -22.59 2.86 -0.41
N ASN A 356 -21.54 2.87 -1.23
CA ASN A 356 -20.63 1.73 -1.31
C ASN A 356 -19.57 1.82 -0.21
N HIS A 357 -19.19 0.68 0.34
CA HIS A 357 -18.07 0.57 1.28
C HIS A 357 -16.91 -0.13 0.59
N VAL A 358 -15.78 0.57 0.44
CA VAL A 358 -14.61 0.07 -0.28
C VAL A 358 -13.43 -0.08 0.66
N GLN A 359 -12.88 -1.29 0.73
CA GLN A 359 -11.64 -1.61 1.44
C GLN A 359 -10.73 -2.46 0.57
N SER A 360 -9.44 -2.11 0.53
CA SER A 360 -8.47 -2.84 -0.28
C SER A 360 -7.91 -4.09 0.44
N VAL A 361 -6.89 -4.68 -0.14
CA VAL A 361 -6.08 -5.80 0.34
C VAL A 361 -5.27 -5.38 1.56
N LEU A 362 -5.66 -5.84 2.76
CA LEU A 362 -5.03 -5.40 3.99
C LEU A 362 -3.61 -5.96 4.18
N GLU A 363 -3.30 -7.10 3.57
CA GLU A 363 -1.97 -7.71 3.58
C GLU A 363 -0.93 -6.86 2.83
N PHE A 364 -1.37 -5.96 1.95
CA PHE A 364 -0.48 -5.08 1.20
C PHE A 364 -0.20 -3.81 2.02
N THR A 365 1.03 -3.31 1.88
CA THR A 365 1.36 -1.96 2.36
C THR A 365 0.54 -0.94 1.58
N GLN A 366 0.29 0.23 2.17
CA GLN A 366 -0.55 1.27 1.57
C GLN A 366 -0.12 1.61 0.12
N GLU A 367 1.18 1.69 -0.15
CA GLU A 367 1.71 2.02 -1.49
C GLU A 367 1.47 0.94 -2.56
N ARG A 368 1.30 -0.32 -2.13
CA ARG A 368 1.05 -1.47 -3.01
C ARG A 368 -0.45 -1.72 -3.26
N ARG A 369 -1.32 -1.09 -2.49
CA ARG A 369 -2.78 -1.18 -2.69
C ARG A 369 -3.18 -0.41 -3.94
N GLY A 370 -4.33 -0.76 -4.50
CA GLY A 370 -4.96 0.06 -5.54
C GLY A 370 -5.79 1.18 -4.94
N ASN A 371 -6.34 2.02 -5.82
CA ASN A 371 -7.21 3.13 -5.44
C ASN A 371 -8.60 2.62 -5.08
N GLY A 372 -9.28 3.29 -4.15
CA GLY A 372 -10.61 2.90 -3.71
C GLY A 372 -11.67 3.14 -4.79
N ILE A 373 -11.87 4.40 -5.16
CA ILE A 373 -12.71 4.77 -6.30
C ILE A 373 -11.81 5.49 -7.30
N TYR A 374 -11.72 4.98 -8.51
CA TYR A 374 -10.84 5.48 -9.55
C TYR A 374 -11.63 5.89 -10.78
N LEU A 375 -11.63 7.19 -11.06
CA LEU A 375 -12.21 7.82 -12.23
C LEU A 375 -11.10 8.06 -13.25
N HIS A 376 -11.06 7.25 -14.31
CA HIS A 376 -10.08 7.36 -15.39
C HIS A 376 -10.76 7.78 -16.69
N ASN A 377 -10.41 8.96 -17.19
CA ASN A 377 -10.98 9.53 -18.42
C ASN A 377 -12.53 9.50 -18.41
N SER A 378 -13.13 10.01 -17.33
CA SER A 378 -14.56 9.82 -17.03
C SER A 378 -15.25 11.12 -16.68
N TYR A 379 -16.57 11.20 -16.89
CA TYR A 379 -17.26 12.48 -16.76
C TYR A 379 -18.71 12.38 -16.29
N ASP A 380 -19.21 13.48 -15.74
CA ASP A 380 -20.62 13.67 -15.37
C ASP A 380 -21.12 12.60 -14.37
N ASN A 381 -20.26 12.18 -13.43
CA ASN A 381 -20.58 11.16 -12.44
C ASN A 381 -21.02 11.74 -11.10
N VAL A 382 -21.82 10.98 -10.36
CA VAL A 382 -22.25 11.29 -8.99
C VAL A 382 -21.69 10.25 -8.02
N LEU A 383 -20.85 10.67 -7.08
CA LEU A 383 -20.34 9.85 -5.99
C LEU A 383 -20.95 10.37 -4.69
N GLU A 384 -21.83 9.58 -4.06
CA GLU A 384 -22.62 9.99 -2.91
C GLU A 384 -22.56 8.98 -1.76
N GLY A 385 -22.30 9.43 -0.53
CA GLY A 385 -22.48 8.57 0.66
C GLY A 385 -21.51 7.38 0.74
N ASN A 386 -20.44 7.34 -0.07
CA ASN A 386 -19.52 6.22 -0.08
C ASN A 386 -18.52 6.30 1.10
N ILE A 387 -18.13 5.13 1.60
CA ILE A 387 -17.10 4.98 2.63
C ILE A 387 -15.89 4.30 2.00
N VAL A 388 -14.75 4.98 1.95
CA VAL A 388 -13.50 4.43 1.42
C VAL A 388 -12.46 4.41 2.51
N LYS A 389 -11.86 3.24 2.76
CA LYS A 389 -10.83 3.10 3.80
C LYS A 389 -9.77 2.08 3.44
N ASP A 390 -8.58 2.28 4.02
CA ASP A 390 -7.45 1.35 3.90
C ASP A 390 -7.07 1.02 2.44
N THR A 391 -7.26 1.96 1.50
CA THR A 391 -6.80 1.87 0.11
C THR A 391 -5.49 2.66 -0.06
N LYS A 392 -4.93 2.71 -1.27
CA LYS A 392 -3.79 3.59 -1.56
C LYS A 392 -4.23 5.05 -1.56
N ASP A 393 -4.92 5.48 -2.61
CA ASP A 393 -5.68 6.72 -2.60
C ASP A 393 -7.17 6.38 -2.43
N GLY A 394 -7.91 7.27 -1.76
CA GLY A 394 -9.33 7.07 -1.50
C GLY A 394 -10.15 7.21 -2.76
N ILE A 395 -10.26 8.45 -3.24
CA ILE A 395 -10.90 8.78 -4.51
C ILE A 395 -9.86 9.44 -5.42
N LEU A 396 -9.63 8.87 -6.59
CA LEU A 396 -8.69 9.38 -7.61
C LEU A 396 -9.45 9.81 -8.86
N LEU A 397 -9.23 11.05 -9.29
CA LEU A 397 -9.69 11.61 -10.56
C LEU A 397 -8.47 11.82 -11.47
N LEU A 398 -8.42 11.08 -12.57
CA LEU A 398 -7.41 11.23 -13.62
C LEU A 398 -8.12 11.52 -14.95
N PHE A 399 -7.95 12.74 -15.47
CA PHE A 399 -8.70 13.21 -16.64
C PHE A 399 -10.22 13.08 -16.44
N ALA A 400 -10.73 13.48 -15.27
CA ALA A 400 -12.12 13.29 -14.91
C ALA A 400 -12.86 14.60 -14.61
N ASP A 401 -13.89 14.89 -15.40
CA ASP A 401 -14.50 16.21 -15.46
C ASP A 401 -15.98 16.22 -15.04
N ARG A 402 -16.45 17.36 -14.52
CA ARG A 402 -17.88 17.62 -14.22
C ARG A 402 -18.53 16.62 -13.27
N ASN A 403 -17.76 16.11 -12.30
CA ASN A 403 -18.27 15.17 -11.31
C ASN A 403 -18.82 15.89 -10.08
N ILE A 404 -19.85 15.30 -9.48
CA ILE A 404 -20.42 15.71 -8.19
C ILE A 404 -20.02 14.65 -7.16
N ILE A 405 -19.25 15.08 -6.16
CA ILE A 405 -18.73 14.18 -5.13
C ILE A 405 -19.18 14.76 -3.79
N ARG A 406 -20.10 14.07 -3.12
CA ARG A 406 -20.73 14.59 -1.91
C ARG A 406 -21.04 13.56 -0.86
N ASP A 407 -21.05 13.99 0.40
CA ASP A 407 -21.44 13.17 1.53
C ASP A 407 -20.57 11.89 1.70
N ASN A 408 -19.36 11.85 1.11
CA ASN A 408 -18.46 10.69 1.19
C ASN A 408 -17.53 10.80 2.41
N THR A 409 -17.14 9.65 2.96
CA THR A 409 -16.15 9.55 4.03
C THR A 409 -14.94 8.76 3.56
N VAL A 410 -13.75 9.35 3.70
CA VAL A 410 -12.48 8.74 3.29
C VAL A 410 -11.45 8.81 4.40
N THR A 411 -10.91 7.66 4.79
CA THR A 411 -10.00 7.56 5.94
C THR A 411 -8.90 6.51 5.80
N GLN A 412 -7.77 6.70 6.49
CA GLN A 412 -6.61 5.78 6.50
C GLN A 412 -6.01 5.52 5.12
N VAL A 413 -6.05 6.53 4.24
CA VAL A 413 -5.46 6.46 2.89
C VAL A 413 -4.27 7.41 2.76
N ARG A 414 -3.54 7.31 1.66
CA ARG A 414 -2.46 8.22 1.32
C ARG A 414 -3.03 9.59 0.97
N TYR A 415 -3.85 9.67 -0.08
CA TYR A 415 -4.61 10.87 -0.43
C TYR A 415 -6.10 10.60 -0.30
N GLY A 416 -6.81 11.39 0.51
CA GLY A 416 -8.27 11.27 0.65
C GLY A 416 -8.98 11.50 -0.68
N ILE A 417 -8.66 12.63 -1.31
CA ILE A 417 -9.06 12.96 -2.68
C ILE A 417 -7.83 13.40 -3.49
N HIS A 418 -7.66 12.84 -4.68
CA HIS A 418 -6.51 13.10 -5.55
C HIS A 418 -6.98 13.48 -6.96
N PHE A 419 -6.55 14.64 -7.45
CA PHE A 419 -6.84 15.11 -8.81
C PHE A 419 -5.57 15.20 -9.65
N MET A 420 -5.67 14.73 -10.88
CA MET A 420 -4.69 14.87 -11.93
C MET A 420 -5.43 15.24 -13.23
N TYR A 421 -5.32 16.51 -13.65
CA TYR A 421 -5.96 17.00 -14.88
C TYR A 421 -7.50 16.84 -14.91
N ALA A 422 -8.17 17.23 -13.84
CA ALA A 422 -9.61 16.98 -13.64
C ALA A 422 -10.37 18.29 -13.35
N SER A 423 -11.27 18.68 -14.25
CA SER A 423 -11.83 20.03 -14.32
C SER A 423 -13.32 20.11 -13.99
N SER A 424 -13.77 21.27 -13.51
CA SER A 424 -15.20 21.55 -13.28
C SER A 424 -15.90 20.61 -12.29
N ASN A 425 -15.18 20.13 -11.27
CA ASN A 425 -15.72 19.20 -10.29
C ASN A 425 -16.30 19.94 -9.07
N THR A 426 -17.34 19.38 -8.45
CA THR A 426 -17.96 19.94 -7.23
C THR A 426 -17.87 18.95 -6.07
N MET A 427 -17.34 19.43 -4.95
CA MET A 427 -17.09 18.68 -3.72
C MET A 427 -17.89 19.28 -2.57
N THR A 428 -18.89 18.56 -2.05
CA THR A 428 -19.72 19.07 -0.94
C THR A 428 -19.93 18.09 0.21
N ASN A 429 -19.82 18.55 1.47
CA ASN A 429 -20.11 17.74 2.66
C ASN A 429 -19.31 16.42 2.76
N ASN A 430 -18.10 16.36 2.20
CA ASN A 430 -17.26 15.17 2.33
C ASN A 430 -16.36 15.26 3.57
N VAL A 431 -16.00 14.11 4.13
CA VAL A 431 -15.08 13.99 5.27
C VAL A 431 -13.82 13.25 4.84
N PHE A 432 -12.70 13.97 4.80
CA PHE A 432 -11.37 13.43 4.51
C PHE A 432 -10.52 13.50 5.77
N SER A 433 -10.46 12.39 6.53
CA SER A 433 -9.80 12.39 7.83
C SER A 433 -8.85 11.25 8.10
N HIS A 434 -7.83 11.51 8.92
CA HIS A 434 -6.80 10.53 9.31
C HIS A 434 -6.09 9.91 8.09
N ASN A 435 -5.88 10.71 7.06
CA ASN A 435 -5.11 10.33 5.87
C ASN A 435 -3.67 10.88 5.98
N VAL A 436 -2.78 10.45 5.09
CA VAL A 436 -1.48 11.10 4.95
C VAL A 436 -1.68 12.53 4.45
N ASN A 437 -2.54 12.75 3.45
CA ASN A 437 -3.06 14.06 3.06
C ASN A 437 -4.58 13.99 2.83
N GLY A 438 -5.30 15.05 3.18
CA GLY A 438 -6.75 15.15 2.99
C GLY A 438 -7.13 15.24 1.52
N GLY A 439 -6.80 16.36 0.87
CA GLY A 439 -7.01 16.56 -0.56
C GLY A 439 -5.77 17.10 -1.28
N VAL A 440 -5.51 16.62 -2.50
CA VAL A 440 -4.41 17.10 -3.35
C VAL A 440 -4.94 17.32 -4.76
N LEU A 441 -4.84 18.56 -5.24
CA LEU A 441 -5.24 18.95 -6.58
C LEU A 441 -4.04 19.35 -7.41
N MET A 442 -3.89 18.70 -8.56
CA MET A 442 -2.81 18.99 -9.50
C MET A 442 -3.36 19.25 -10.90
N TYR A 443 -2.89 20.34 -11.53
CA TYR A 443 -3.12 20.62 -12.96
C TYR A 443 -4.61 20.68 -13.34
N SER A 444 -5.44 21.19 -12.45
CA SER A 444 -6.90 21.07 -12.50
C SER A 444 -7.55 22.45 -12.38
N ASN A 445 -8.75 22.63 -12.94
CA ASN A 445 -9.42 23.92 -12.90
C ASN A 445 -10.92 23.86 -12.59
N GLY A 446 -11.53 25.01 -12.28
CA GLY A 446 -12.99 25.15 -12.14
C GLY A 446 -13.58 24.34 -11.00
N THR A 447 -12.80 24.00 -9.97
CA THR A 447 -13.23 23.08 -8.91
C THR A 447 -13.78 23.84 -7.70
N ILE A 448 -14.89 23.35 -7.14
CA ILE A 448 -15.55 23.95 -5.98
C ILE A 448 -15.46 23.00 -4.78
N PHE A 449 -14.90 23.46 -3.67
CA PHE A 449 -14.94 22.82 -2.36
C PHE A 449 -15.88 23.59 -1.45
N ARG A 450 -17.01 22.97 -1.08
CA ARG A 450 -17.97 23.57 -0.17
C ARG A 450 -18.31 22.67 1.01
N ASP A 451 -18.27 23.19 2.23
CA ASP A 451 -18.76 22.50 3.43
C ASP A 451 -18.11 21.12 3.70
N ASN A 452 -16.87 20.90 3.25
CA ASN A 452 -16.13 19.65 3.50
C ASN A 452 -15.31 19.74 4.79
N GLU A 453 -15.00 18.58 5.37
CA GLU A 453 -14.10 18.45 6.52
C GLU A 453 -12.79 17.77 6.12
N PHE A 454 -11.68 18.47 6.32
CA PHE A 454 -10.31 17.96 6.16
C PHE A 454 -9.64 17.94 7.53
N ALA A 455 -9.64 16.78 8.18
CA ALA A 455 -9.31 16.67 9.59
C ALA A 455 -8.24 15.62 9.91
N TYR A 456 -7.32 15.92 10.83
CA TYR A 456 -6.34 14.95 11.36
C TYR A 456 -5.44 14.30 10.27
N ASN A 457 -5.23 14.97 9.14
CA ASN A 457 -4.36 14.45 8.08
C ASN A 457 -2.90 14.79 8.38
N ARG A 458 -2.09 13.75 8.63
CA ARG A 458 -0.75 13.90 9.20
C ARG A 458 0.18 12.79 8.73
N SER A 459 1.41 13.15 8.37
CA SER A 459 2.53 12.22 8.24
C SER A 459 3.84 12.90 8.65
N LEU A 460 4.94 12.14 8.72
CA LEU A 460 6.25 12.70 9.06
C LEU A 460 6.79 13.63 7.95
N ALA A 461 6.39 13.41 6.69
CA ALA A 461 6.91 14.13 5.53
C ALA A 461 5.92 15.18 4.99
N SER A 462 4.62 14.87 4.96
CA SER A 462 3.52 15.69 4.45
C SER A 462 2.46 15.91 5.55
N GLY A 463 1.16 15.92 5.25
CA GLY A 463 0.10 16.16 6.25
C GLY A 463 -0.77 17.35 5.88
N TYR A 464 -1.11 17.48 4.60
CA TYR A 464 -1.93 18.59 4.10
C TYR A 464 -3.40 18.32 4.43
N GLY A 465 -4.13 19.35 4.88
CA GLY A 465 -5.59 19.35 4.81
C GLY A 465 -6.01 19.39 3.35
N ILE A 466 -5.61 20.44 2.65
CA ILE A 466 -5.78 20.61 1.20
C ILE A 466 -4.47 21.13 0.60
N MET A 467 -4.00 20.54 -0.50
CA MET A 467 -2.87 21.01 -1.29
C MET A 467 -3.28 21.32 -2.72
N PHE A 468 -2.86 22.48 -3.23
CA PHE A 468 -2.99 22.87 -4.63
C PHE A 468 -1.63 22.95 -5.29
N LYS A 469 -1.55 22.40 -6.50
CA LYS A 469 -0.40 22.52 -7.39
C LYS A 469 -0.87 22.85 -8.80
N ASP A 470 -0.51 24.04 -9.28
CA ASP A 470 -0.74 24.47 -10.66
C ASP A 470 -2.25 24.35 -11.02
N VAL A 471 -3.11 25.07 -10.28
CA VAL A 471 -4.58 25.01 -10.42
C VAL A 471 -5.17 26.35 -10.79
N ASP A 472 -6.35 26.37 -11.40
CA ASP A 472 -7.03 27.61 -11.84
C ASP A 472 -8.53 27.59 -11.47
N ASP A 473 -9.13 28.77 -11.30
CA ASP A 473 -10.57 28.96 -11.09
C ASP A 473 -11.17 28.08 -9.97
N VAL A 474 -10.50 28.06 -8.81
CA VAL A 474 -10.88 27.24 -7.65
C VAL A 474 -11.58 28.08 -6.58
N GLU A 475 -12.70 27.56 -6.06
CA GLU A 475 -13.43 28.15 -4.93
C GLU A 475 -13.42 27.20 -3.73
N VAL A 476 -12.98 27.70 -2.57
CA VAL A 476 -12.95 26.96 -1.30
C VAL A 476 -13.80 27.74 -0.30
N SER A 477 -14.96 27.22 0.09
CA SER A 477 -15.86 27.90 1.03
C SER A 477 -16.58 27.02 2.05
N GLY A 478 -16.80 27.51 3.26
CA GLY A 478 -17.54 26.77 4.30
C GLY A 478 -16.83 25.52 4.83
N ASN A 479 -15.57 25.28 4.47
CA ASN A 479 -14.88 24.04 4.83
C ASN A 479 -14.28 24.10 6.25
N TYR A 480 -14.21 22.94 6.90
CA TYR A 480 -13.55 22.72 8.18
C TYR A 480 -12.18 22.09 7.95
N ILE A 481 -11.10 22.86 8.10
CA ILE A 481 -9.72 22.42 7.84
C ILE A 481 -8.94 22.47 9.14
N HIS A 482 -8.83 21.33 9.84
CA HIS A 482 -8.26 21.32 11.18
C HIS A 482 -7.44 20.11 11.59
N HIS A 483 -6.61 20.31 12.62
CA HIS A 483 -5.78 19.25 13.21
C HIS A 483 -4.81 18.57 12.21
N ASN A 484 -4.58 19.19 11.07
CA ASN A 484 -3.63 18.73 10.07
C ASN A 484 -2.21 19.19 10.42
N ARG A 485 -1.20 18.67 9.72
CA ARG A 485 0.15 19.24 9.81
C ARG A 485 0.15 20.64 9.18
N ILE A 486 -0.30 20.75 7.93
CA ILE A 486 -0.47 22.00 7.21
C ILE A 486 -1.93 22.07 6.77
N GLY A 487 -2.66 23.13 7.09
CA GLY A 487 -4.07 23.28 6.73
C GLY A 487 -4.24 23.39 5.22
N LEU A 488 -3.75 24.49 4.66
CA LEU A 488 -3.75 24.79 3.23
C LEU A 488 -2.29 24.86 2.72
N ALA A 489 -1.95 24.14 1.65
CA ALA A 489 -0.65 24.24 1.00
C ALA A 489 -0.84 24.64 -0.47
N LEU A 490 -0.33 25.81 -0.87
CA LEU A 490 -0.69 26.43 -2.16
C LEU A 490 0.57 26.72 -2.99
N GLU A 491 0.66 26.08 -4.16
CA GLU A 491 1.75 26.22 -5.12
C GLU A 491 1.19 26.45 -6.53
N GLY A 492 1.66 27.49 -7.22
CA GLY A 492 1.24 27.78 -8.60
C GLY A 492 -0.28 27.97 -8.72
N ALA A 493 -0.88 28.66 -7.76
CA ALA A 493 -2.32 28.83 -7.66
C ALA A 493 -2.66 30.32 -7.56
N PRO A 494 -3.35 30.92 -8.55
CA PRO A 494 -3.62 30.38 -9.89
C PRO A 494 -2.34 30.15 -10.72
N PHE A 495 -2.40 29.23 -11.68
CA PHE A 495 -1.30 28.95 -12.60
C PHE A 495 -1.35 29.89 -13.82
N THR A 496 -2.54 30.11 -14.37
CA THR A 496 -2.77 30.90 -15.58
C THR A 496 -3.01 32.38 -15.23
N PRO A 497 -2.34 33.34 -15.91
CA PRO A 497 -2.61 34.76 -15.69
C PRO A 497 -4.07 35.13 -15.96
N GLY A 498 -4.73 35.75 -14.98
CA GLY A 498 -6.14 36.15 -15.05
C GLY A 498 -7.13 35.13 -14.51
N ALA A 499 -6.69 33.90 -14.22
CA ALA A 499 -7.48 32.95 -13.44
C ALA A 499 -7.50 33.35 -11.95
N PHE A 500 -8.36 32.70 -11.16
CA PHE A 500 -8.50 33.02 -9.74
C PHE A 500 -8.44 31.79 -8.83
N VAL A 501 -8.06 32.01 -7.58
CA VAL A 501 -8.32 31.07 -6.50
C VAL A 501 -8.86 31.85 -5.30
N LYS A 502 -10.03 31.45 -4.81
CA LYS A 502 -10.76 32.11 -3.73
C LYS A 502 -10.92 31.17 -2.55
N ILE A 503 -10.55 31.65 -1.37
CA ILE A 503 -10.68 30.95 -0.10
C ILE A 503 -11.56 31.84 0.78
N ASP A 504 -12.85 31.53 0.85
CA ASP A 504 -13.88 32.36 1.48
C ASP A 504 -14.58 31.62 2.62
N ARG A 505 -14.70 32.23 3.81
CA ARG A 505 -15.52 31.68 4.90
C ARG A 505 -15.23 30.22 5.22
N ASN A 506 -13.95 29.89 5.47
CA ASN A 506 -13.54 28.56 5.96
C ASN A 506 -13.04 28.66 7.40
N LEU A 507 -13.13 27.57 8.15
CA LEU A 507 -12.42 27.41 9.40
C LEU A 507 -11.06 26.74 9.14
N VAL A 508 -9.97 27.43 9.43
CA VAL A 508 -8.61 26.90 9.34
C VAL A 508 -7.99 26.93 10.72
N GLY A 509 -8.09 25.84 11.48
CA GLY A 509 -7.72 25.88 12.89
C GLY A 509 -7.07 24.63 13.45
N TYR A 510 -6.34 24.78 14.56
CA TYR A 510 -5.65 23.69 15.24
C TYR A 510 -4.64 22.91 14.37
N ASN A 511 -4.17 23.53 13.28
CA ASN A 511 -3.12 22.95 12.42
C ASN A 511 -1.73 23.33 12.97
N GLN A 512 -0.67 22.61 12.58
CA GLN A 512 0.67 23.10 12.91
C GLN A 512 0.98 24.39 12.14
N THR A 513 0.68 24.40 10.84
CA THR A 513 0.71 25.60 10.01
C THR A 513 -0.66 25.79 9.37
N ALA A 514 -1.25 26.98 9.47
CA ALA A 514 -2.56 27.24 8.86
C ALA A 514 -2.47 27.26 7.33
N VAL A 515 -1.55 28.08 6.78
CA VAL A 515 -1.33 28.22 5.34
C VAL A 515 0.17 28.15 5.01
N GLY A 516 0.56 27.21 4.16
CA GLY A 516 1.86 27.18 3.49
C GLY A 516 1.74 27.78 2.10
N LEU A 517 2.45 28.87 1.83
CA LEU A 517 2.43 29.57 0.56
C LEU A 517 3.76 29.41 -0.17
N PHE A 518 3.69 29.32 -1.50
CA PHE A 518 4.85 29.47 -2.39
C PHE A 518 4.82 30.85 -3.07
N THR A 519 5.96 31.29 -3.59
CA THR A 519 6.14 32.61 -4.24
C THR A 519 5.31 32.81 -5.51
N THR A 520 4.72 31.74 -6.05
CA THR A 520 3.95 31.71 -7.30
C THR A 520 2.44 31.90 -7.10
N THR A 521 2.00 32.31 -5.92
CA THR A 521 0.57 32.37 -5.54
C THR A 521 -0.05 33.77 -5.72
N ASP A 522 -1.34 33.83 -6.09
CA ASP A 522 -2.19 35.03 -6.16
C ASP A 522 -3.62 34.67 -5.70
N ILE A 523 -3.75 34.45 -4.39
CA ILE A 523 -4.96 33.96 -3.74
C ILE A 523 -5.74 35.11 -3.12
N THR A 524 -7.06 35.03 -3.14
CA THR A 524 -7.94 35.92 -2.36
C THR A 524 -8.47 35.18 -1.13
N PHE A 525 -8.13 35.67 0.06
CA PHE A 525 -8.61 35.18 1.35
C PHE A 525 -9.60 36.17 1.94
N ARG A 526 -10.82 35.71 2.24
CA ARG A 526 -11.87 36.53 2.83
C ARG A 526 -12.67 35.73 3.85
N GLU A 527 -13.07 36.38 4.93
CA GLU A 527 -14.00 35.84 5.94
C GLU A 527 -13.57 34.48 6.54
N ASN A 528 -12.31 34.07 6.42
CA ASN A 528 -11.85 32.84 7.04
C ASN A 528 -11.62 33.03 8.54
N THR A 529 -11.78 31.97 9.30
CA THR A 529 -11.46 31.92 10.72
C THR A 529 -10.16 31.16 10.92
N PHE A 530 -9.08 31.87 11.24
CA PHE A 530 -7.79 31.28 11.64
C PHE A 530 -7.72 31.21 13.17
N VAL A 531 -7.67 29.99 13.73
CA VAL A 531 -7.74 29.81 15.19
C VAL A 531 -6.94 28.61 15.70
N GLY A 532 -6.18 28.79 16.77
CA GLY A 532 -5.46 27.72 17.47
C GLY A 532 -4.35 27.07 16.64
N ASN A 533 -3.92 27.70 15.55
CA ASN A 533 -2.79 27.21 14.76
C ASN A 533 -1.47 27.53 15.46
N LEU A 534 -0.47 26.66 15.32
CA LEU A 534 0.86 26.89 15.92
C LEU A 534 1.66 27.96 15.16
N GLN A 535 1.43 28.02 13.85
CA GLN A 535 1.94 29.02 12.92
C GLN A 535 0.79 29.41 11.97
N GLN A 536 0.55 30.70 11.75
CA GLN A 536 -0.49 31.10 10.81
C GLN A 536 -0.03 30.87 9.37
N ILE A 537 1.12 31.44 8.99
CA ILE A 537 1.60 31.41 7.61
C ILE A 537 3.06 31.00 7.54
N ASP A 538 3.35 30.00 6.73
CA ASP A 538 4.70 29.61 6.38
C ASP A 538 5.02 29.96 4.92
N ALA A 539 6.26 30.40 4.70
CA ALA A 539 6.73 30.84 3.40
C ALA A 539 7.72 29.85 2.80
N VAL A 540 7.25 29.05 1.83
CA VAL A 540 8.07 28.06 1.17
C VAL A 540 8.79 28.71 -0.02
N ALA A 541 10.12 28.79 0.09
CA ALA A 541 11.05 29.18 -0.99
C ALA A 541 11.05 30.65 -1.47
N GLY A 542 10.88 31.64 -0.59
CA GLY A 542 11.25 33.04 -0.88
C GLY A 542 10.28 34.09 -0.32
N ASN A 543 10.31 35.30 -0.89
CA ASN A 543 9.45 36.42 -0.49
C ASN A 543 8.06 36.27 -1.13
N ILE A 544 7.03 36.13 -0.30
CA ILE A 544 5.64 35.84 -0.69
C ILE A 544 4.78 37.11 -0.73
N GLY A 545 5.34 38.23 -0.27
CA GLY A 545 4.57 39.33 0.30
C GLY A 545 3.89 40.31 -0.66
N GLN A 546 3.56 39.99 -1.92
CA GLN A 546 2.98 41.03 -2.82
C GLN A 546 1.80 40.64 -3.73
N LYS A 547 1.45 39.36 -3.91
CA LYS A 547 0.33 38.99 -4.81
C LYS A 547 -0.94 38.53 -4.10
N ASN A 548 -0.80 37.86 -2.96
CA ASN A 548 -1.95 37.36 -2.19
C ASN A 548 -2.72 38.51 -1.52
N ARG A 549 -4.04 38.49 -1.66
CA ARG A 549 -4.97 39.45 -1.05
C ARG A 549 -5.61 38.81 0.18
N TRP A 550 -5.51 39.48 1.32
CA TRP A 550 -6.09 39.03 2.59
C TRP A 550 -7.36 39.77 3.00
N SER A 551 -7.85 40.66 2.14
CA SER A 551 -9.15 41.29 2.26
C SER A 551 -9.66 41.64 0.87
N GLU A 552 -10.98 41.70 0.72
CA GLU A 552 -11.67 42.13 -0.49
C GLU A 552 -12.98 42.82 -0.09
N ASP A 553 -13.35 43.90 -0.79
CA ASP A 553 -14.54 44.72 -0.51
C ASP A 553 -14.70 45.16 0.96
N GLY A 554 -13.59 45.55 1.60
CA GLY A 554 -13.61 46.05 2.99
C GLY A 554 -13.80 44.96 4.05
N ARG A 555 -13.67 43.68 3.70
CA ARG A 555 -13.76 42.55 4.64
C ARG A 555 -12.57 41.62 4.50
N GLY A 556 -11.89 41.37 5.61
CA GLY A 556 -10.73 40.49 5.73
C GLY A 556 -11.07 39.19 6.44
N ASN A 557 -10.13 38.67 7.23
CA ASN A 557 -10.24 37.39 7.93
C ASN A 557 -10.22 37.59 9.45
N TYR A 558 -10.75 36.61 10.19
CA TYR A 558 -10.58 36.55 11.64
C TYR A 558 -9.27 35.84 11.98
N TRP A 559 -8.51 36.46 12.88
CA TRP A 559 -7.24 35.94 13.40
C TRP A 559 -7.29 35.91 14.91
N ASP A 560 -7.09 34.74 15.51
CA ASP A 560 -7.17 34.58 16.96
C ASP A 560 -6.05 35.31 17.74
N ASP A 561 -4.96 35.66 17.07
CA ASP A 561 -3.85 36.46 17.58
C ASP A 561 -3.93 37.96 17.22
N TYR A 562 -5.04 38.41 16.61
CA TYR A 562 -5.30 39.84 16.41
C TYR A 562 -5.54 40.53 17.76
N GLN A 563 -4.92 41.71 17.93
CA GLN A 563 -4.96 42.49 19.18
C GLN A 563 -5.39 43.94 18.93
N GLY A 564 -6.07 44.21 17.82
CA GLY A 564 -6.62 45.53 17.54
C GLY A 564 -7.95 45.78 18.26
N TYR A 565 -8.59 46.86 17.88
CA TYR A 565 -9.88 47.31 18.42
C TYR A 565 -10.78 47.75 17.27
N ASP A 566 -12.07 47.84 17.56
CA ASP A 566 -13.13 48.28 16.67
C ASP A 566 -13.89 49.39 17.40
N ALA A 567 -13.61 50.64 17.05
CA ALA A 567 -14.14 51.81 17.72
C ALA A 567 -15.50 52.26 17.16
N ASP A 568 -15.81 51.95 15.90
CA ASP A 568 -17.07 52.31 15.26
C ASP A 568 -18.14 51.21 15.34
N GLY A 569 -17.75 50.01 15.75
CA GLY A 569 -18.62 48.88 16.06
C GLY A 569 -19.11 48.13 14.83
N ASP A 570 -18.41 48.22 13.70
CA ASP A 570 -18.82 47.59 12.44
C ASP A 570 -18.41 46.11 12.32
N GLY A 571 -17.67 45.59 13.31
CA GLY A 571 -17.17 44.21 13.37
C GLY A 571 -15.85 43.99 12.63
N VAL A 572 -15.24 45.03 12.08
CA VAL A 572 -13.93 45.08 11.44
C VAL A 572 -12.98 45.87 12.35
N GLY A 573 -11.74 45.41 12.47
CA GLY A 573 -10.74 46.08 13.29
C GLY A 573 -10.18 47.33 12.61
N ASP A 574 -10.08 48.44 13.36
CA ASP A 574 -9.53 49.72 12.90
C ASP A 574 -8.01 49.68 12.59
N LEU A 575 -7.33 48.65 13.08
CA LEU A 575 -5.90 48.43 12.85
C LEU A 575 -5.67 47.27 11.90
N PRO A 576 -4.78 47.41 10.89
CA PRO A 576 -4.47 46.30 10.00
C PRO A 576 -3.75 45.18 10.74
N TYR A 577 -4.09 43.93 10.44
CA TYR A 577 -3.37 42.77 10.93
C TYR A 577 -2.10 42.53 10.09
N ARG A 578 -0.99 42.27 10.79
CA ARG A 578 0.32 42.06 10.16
C ARG A 578 0.97 40.81 10.73
N TYR A 579 1.06 39.76 9.93
CA TYR A 579 1.81 38.56 10.31
C TYR A 579 3.26 38.66 9.82
N ALA A 580 4.20 38.80 10.76
CA ALA A 580 5.62 38.99 10.46
C ALA A 580 6.51 37.76 10.73
N GLY A 581 5.99 36.64 11.27
CA GLY A 581 6.78 35.41 11.48
C GLY A 581 8.16 35.64 12.13
N THR A 582 8.27 36.51 13.12
CA THR A 582 9.57 37.07 13.53
C THR A 582 10.49 36.04 14.20
N TYR A 583 9.93 35.11 14.99
CA TYR A 583 10.64 33.92 15.44
C TYR A 583 11.01 32.98 14.28
N ASP A 584 10.17 32.84 13.26
CA ASP A 584 10.42 31.97 12.11
C ASP A 584 11.67 32.42 11.32
N ALA A 585 11.86 33.74 11.16
CA ALA A 585 13.09 34.31 10.58
C ALA A 585 14.35 34.04 11.43
N LEU A 586 14.21 33.85 12.74
CA LEU A 586 15.30 33.43 13.62
C LEU A 586 15.55 31.93 13.51
N VAL A 587 14.50 31.10 13.41
CA VAL A 587 14.60 29.65 13.19
C VAL A 587 15.23 29.32 11.84
N GLU A 588 14.91 30.07 10.78
CA GLU A 588 15.57 29.92 9.47
C GLU A 588 17.08 30.16 9.57
N LYS A 589 17.52 31.12 10.38
CA LYS A 589 18.94 31.39 10.63
C LYS A 589 19.59 30.37 11.55
N ASN A 590 18.83 29.76 12.45
CA ASN A 590 19.32 28.75 13.37
C ASN A 590 18.24 27.72 13.72
N VAL A 591 18.31 26.56 13.07
CA VAL A 591 17.41 25.41 13.30
C VAL A 591 17.39 24.95 14.76
N ALA A 592 18.45 25.17 15.54
CA ALA A 592 18.48 24.82 16.96
C ALA A 592 17.42 25.57 17.78
N LEU A 593 16.94 26.72 17.30
CA LEU A 593 15.87 27.46 17.94
C LEU A 593 14.53 26.70 17.93
N ARG A 594 14.31 25.74 17.01
CA ARG A 594 13.13 24.84 17.04
C ARG A 594 13.00 24.08 18.36
N ALA A 595 14.08 23.90 19.12
CA ALA A 595 14.02 23.28 20.45
C ALA A 595 13.19 24.10 21.45
N TYR A 596 12.95 25.39 21.19
CA TYR A 596 12.09 26.25 22.01
C TYR A 596 10.64 26.27 21.53
N ASP A 597 10.30 25.51 20.49
CA ASP A 597 8.92 25.36 20.05
C ASP A 597 8.06 24.81 21.20
N TYR A 598 6.85 25.36 21.36
CA TYR A 598 5.92 25.04 22.45
C TYR A 598 6.41 25.39 23.86
N THR A 599 7.45 26.22 24.00
CA THR A 599 7.89 26.73 25.30
C THR A 599 7.53 28.21 25.48
N PRO A 600 7.39 28.70 26.73
CA PRO A 600 7.25 30.13 27.00
C PRO A 600 8.39 31.00 26.43
N ALA A 601 9.56 30.41 26.16
CA ALA A 601 10.67 31.11 25.56
C ALA A 601 10.37 31.58 24.12
N ARG A 602 9.59 30.82 23.34
CA ARG A 602 9.13 31.26 22.01
C ARG A 602 8.31 32.55 22.11
N MET A 603 7.34 32.60 23.03
CA MET A 603 6.52 33.80 23.25
C MET A 603 7.37 35.02 23.65
N ALA A 604 8.38 34.82 24.51
CA ALA A 604 9.29 35.89 24.90
C ALA A 604 10.16 36.38 23.73
N LEU A 605 10.63 35.48 22.87
CA LEU A 605 11.39 35.80 21.65
C LEU A 605 10.53 36.58 20.64
N ASP A 606 9.30 36.15 20.38
CA ASP A 606 8.36 36.87 19.51
C ASP A 606 8.06 38.28 20.06
N MET A 607 7.82 38.40 21.37
CA MET A 607 7.58 39.69 22.00
C MET A 607 8.80 40.62 21.91
N ALA A 608 10.00 40.12 22.18
CA ALA A 608 11.24 40.89 22.04
C ALA A 608 11.42 41.37 20.59
N ALA A 609 11.21 40.50 19.62
CA ALA A 609 11.44 40.83 18.22
C ALA A 609 10.43 41.87 17.66
N ARG A 610 9.22 41.96 18.23
CA ARG A 610 8.26 43.05 17.95
C ARG A 610 8.75 44.43 18.42
N TRP A 611 9.52 44.47 19.51
CA TRP A 611 9.97 45.71 20.18
C TRP A 611 11.27 46.28 19.58
N PHE A 612 12.08 45.48 18.88
CA PHE A 612 13.34 45.93 18.26
C PHE A 612 13.20 46.14 16.73
N PRO A 613 13.22 47.39 16.23
CA PRO A 613 12.98 47.71 14.81
C PRO A 613 13.98 47.10 13.83
N VAL A 614 15.20 46.77 14.28
CA VAL A 614 16.28 46.18 13.46
C VAL A 614 15.97 44.74 13.01
N TYR A 615 15.00 44.07 13.65
CA TYR A 615 14.64 42.68 13.38
C TYR A 615 13.24 42.51 12.79
N ARG A 616 12.60 43.56 12.24
CA ARG A 616 11.28 43.44 11.61
C ARG A 616 11.40 42.87 10.19
N PRO A 617 11.15 41.58 9.94
CA PRO A 617 11.04 41.04 8.58
C PRO A 617 9.83 41.66 7.86
N GLU A 618 9.84 41.57 6.52
CA GLU A 618 8.67 41.92 5.71
C GLU A 618 7.46 41.06 6.09
N ALA A 619 6.28 41.66 6.15
CA ALA A 619 5.05 40.96 6.53
C ALA A 619 4.71 39.88 5.49
N ARG A 620 4.49 38.64 5.95
CA ARG A 620 4.10 37.51 5.08
C ARG A 620 2.60 37.55 4.76
N ALA A 621 1.81 38.18 5.64
CA ALA A 621 0.43 38.59 5.36
C ALA A 621 0.14 39.96 5.93
N PHE A 622 -0.72 40.65 5.20
CA PHE A 622 -1.18 41.99 5.50
C PHE A 622 -2.67 42.05 5.20
N ASP A 623 -3.48 42.13 6.24
CA ASP A 623 -4.94 42.18 6.17
C ASP A 623 -5.39 43.55 6.69
N ASP A 624 -5.91 44.39 5.80
CA ASP A 624 -6.36 45.75 6.10
C ASP A 624 -7.70 45.80 6.84
N HIS A 625 -8.46 44.71 6.83
CA HIS A 625 -9.83 44.65 7.35
C HIS A 625 -10.05 43.40 8.22
N PRO A 626 -9.22 43.16 9.25
CA PRO A 626 -9.34 41.97 10.08
C PRO A 626 -10.68 41.95 10.81
N LEU A 627 -11.31 40.78 10.90
CA LEU A 627 -12.62 40.64 11.56
C LEU A 627 -12.45 40.50 13.08
N MET A 628 -13.36 41.11 13.84
CA MET A 628 -13.36 41.08 15.31
C MET A 628 -13.94 39.78 15.90
N ALA A 629 -14.68 39.02 15.10
CA ALA A 629 -15.32 37.78 15.52
C ALA A 629 -15.15 36.67 14.48
N PRO A 630 -15.06 35.40 14.90
CA PRO A 630 -14.95 34.28 13.98
C PRO A 630 -16.24 34.12 13.17
N THR A 631 -16.08 33.83 11.88
CA THR A 631 -17.18 33.55 10.93
C THR A 631 -17.66 32.10 11.02
N MET A 632 -16.78 31.20 11.48
CA MET A 632 -17.05 29.78 11.70
C MET A 632 -16.44 29.32 13.01
N THR A 633 -17.04 28.33 13.67
CA THR A 633 -16.45 27.72 14.87
C THR A 633 -16.56 26.20 14.78
N LEU A 634 -15.54 25.50 15.29
CA LEU A 634 -15.66 24.06 15.56
C LEU A 634 -16.69 23.89 16.67
N GLY A 635 -17.87 23.35 16.33
CA GLY A 635 -18.89 23.04 17.32
C GLY A 635 -18.28 22.19 18.44
N ARG A 636 -18.58 22.51 19.71
CA ARG A 636 -18.25 21.59 20.82
C ARG A 636 -18.98 20.28 20.54
N SER A 637 -18.25 19.23 20.15
CA SER A 637 -18.77 17.88 20.32
C SER A 637 -19.12 17.72 21.80
N SER A 638 -20.32 17.24 22.08
CA SER A 638 -20.80 16.95 23.43
C SER A 638 -20.02 15.81 24.13
N ASP A 639 -18.96 15.31 23.50
CA ASP A 639 -18.19 14.13 23.92
C ASP A 639 -16.72 14.45 24.27
N GLY A 640 -16.44 15.68 24.71
CA GLY A 640 -15.18 16.00 25.39
C GLY A 640 -15.13 15.33 26.78
N PRO A 641 -13.95 14.89 27.27
CA PRO A 641 -13.84 14.38 28.64
C PRO A 641 -14.36 15.45 29.61
N PRO A 642 -15.09 15.08 30.68
CA PRO A 642 -15.77 16.04 31.51
C PRO A 642 -14.76 17.08 32.03
N SER A 643 -15.18 18.35 32.02
CA SER A 643 -14.47 19.53 32.55
C SER A 643 -13.76 19.31 33.89
N VAL A 644 -14.18 18.28 34.63
CA VAL A 644 -13.54 17.72 35.83
C VAL A 644 -12.08 17.33 35.61
N VAL A 645 -11.67 16.76 34.48
CA VAL A 645 -10.27 16.34 34.26
C VAL A 645 -9.36 17.54 34.05
N VAL A 646 -9.79 18.52 33.25
CA VAL A 646 -9.06 19.78 33.06
C VAL A 646 -9.01 20.58 34.37
N PHE A 647 -10.12 20.64 35.11
CA PHE A 647 -10.17 21.27 36.42
C PHE A 647 -9.25 20.54 37.42
N LEU A 648 -9.20 19.21 37.43
CA LEU A 648 -8.30 18.43 38.31
C LEU A 648 -6.83 18.63 37.95
N VAL A 649 -6.48 18.71 36.67
CA VAL A 649 -5.09 18.96 36.22
C VAL A 649 -4.66 20.38 36.56
N VAL A 650 -5.52 21.38 36.33
CA VAL A 650 -5.25 22.78 36.72
C VAL A 650 -5.18 22.92 38.24
N THR A 651 -6.05 22.22 38.98
CA THR A 651 -6.03 22.23 40.46
C THR A 651 -4.78 21.52 41.00
N ALA A 652 -4.35 20.40 40.39
CA ALA A 652 -3.11 19.71 40.75
C ALA A 652 -1.88 20.58 40.47
N LEU A 653 -1.84 21.27 39.32
CA LEU A 653 -0.78 22.22 38.96
C LEU A 653 -0.75 23.47 39.85
N ALA A 654 -1.88 23.87 40.44
CA ALA A 654 -1.95 24.97 41.41
C ALA A 654 -1.59 24.55 42.85
N ILE A 655 -1.87 23.29 43.24
CA ILE A 655 -1.59 22.77 44.59
C ILE A 655 -0.10 22.47 44.79
N VAL A 656 0.61 22.00 43.77
CA VAL A 656 2.04 21.63 43.89
C VAL A 656 2.94 22.85 44.23
N PRO A 657 2.77 24.03 43.63
CA PRO A 657 3.48 25.25 44.03
C PRO A 657 3.11 25.73 45.45
N LEU A 658 1.83 25.62 45.83
CA LEU A 658 1.35 26.03 47.16
C LEU A 658 1.87 25.11 48.28
N GLY A 659 1.99 23.81 48.03
CA GLY A 659 2.62 22.87 48.95
C GLY A 659 4.12 23.16 49.15
N GLY A 660 4.82 23.52 48.07
CA GLY A 660 6.22 23.96 48.13
C GLY A 660 6.41 25.26 48.93
N LEU A 661 5.56 26.26 48.69
CA LEU A 661 5.57 27.53 49.43
C LEU A 661 5.25 27.36 50.92
N MET A 662 4.31 26.49 51.28
CA MET A 662 4.01 26.19 52.69
C MET A 662 5.13 25.40 53.40
N PHE A 663 5.85 24.53 52.68
CA PHE A 663 7.01 23.82 53.24
C PHE A 663 8.21 24.76 53.49
N VAL A 664 8.43 25.72 52.59
CA VAL A 664 9.46 26.76 52.76
C VAL A 664 9.08 27.74 53.87
N ALA A 665 7.81 28.12 53.99
CA ALA A 665 7.34 28.98 55.08
C ALA A 665 7.36 28.26 56.46
N GLY A 666 7.05 26.96 56.49
CA GLY A 666 7.11 26.13 57.70
C GLY A 666 8.53 25.84 58.20
N SER A 667 9.49 25.68 57.29
CA SER A 667 10.91 25.53 57.65
C SER A 667 11.55 26.84 58.09
N ALA A 668 11.09 27.99 57.56
CA ALA A 668 11.47 29.30 58.06
C ALA A 668 10.96 29.56 59.50
N ARG A 669 9.71 29.21 59.82
CA ARG A 669 9.17 29.37 61.19
C ARG A 669 9.89 28.51 62.25
N ARG A 670 10.37 27.31 61.90
CA ARG A 670 11.13 26.46 62.84
C ARG A 670 12.54 26.98 63.14
N ARG A 671 13.11 27.80 62.26
CA ARG A 671 14.41 28.46 62.50
C ARG A 671 14.32 29.70 63.39
N TRP A 672 13.13 30.31 63.52
CA TRP A 672 12.92 31.49 64.38
C TRP A 672 12.42 31.14 65.79
N ALA A 673 11.95 29.91 66.02
CA ALA A 673 11.58 29.42 67.36
C ALA A 673 12.76 28.81 68.13
N ALA A 674 13.97 28.80 67.55
CA ALA A 674 15.19 28.25 68.13
C ALA A 674 16.31 29.31 68.30
N CYS A 675 15.96 30.60 68.23
CA CYS A 675 16.82 31.74 68.59
C CYS A 675 16.28 32.44 69.82
#